data_AF-A0A7X4FLJ4-F1
#
_entry.id   AF-A0A7X4FLJ4-F1
#
_cell.length_a   1.000
_cell.length_b   1.000
_cell.length_c   1.000
_cell.angle_alpha   90.00
_cell.angle_beta   90.00
_cell.angle_gamma   90.00
#
_symmetry.space_group_name_H-M   'P 1'
#
loop_
_entity.id
_entity.type
_entity.pdbx_description
1 polymer ?
#
loop_
_entity_poly.entity_id
_entity_poly.type
_entity_poly.pdbx_seq_one_letter_code
_entity_poly.pdbx_strand_id
1 'polypeptide(L)'
;MYESVFYPYHRVLSMIKPLERTGTYRTYSMADGLAGMRIEHIAEDREGCIWFATWDNGVSRFDGNEFQNFTKQDGLIDDRTYFLVQDSQNRMWFGTANGVCWYDGARFYHLKDDGIAGRDVRCIYEDNEGRVWCCGASTLGYYNGTAFHDMIPLYLQHYEEPPSSRWRPCWGITQDPQGHLWFGFNYLIRFDGESFHRYDEKDGFPQDGTAYALDKDHTGKVWIGRFGNRDELWCYADGTFQSVQVDLGGWLRKIQCDREGRMWFSTSEGVLYQDGDGFCRFTIADGLPHPAVKAVFQDRDHQFWFATWGGVGLYDAHSISVFDLGKASLKDKKPIEISQIVQDRQGDIWIGRVSPILTSLKKSVARFDGEHFAFLGSEQGLDIDNCFSMYEDREGYLWFGGFNGLFRYDGQEFKKMKIAAGSGARSVSAITQDLQDQFLFGYWEKDTYKIEFIKEELSVSPLKIIYQRDEAFQTIFVEEEKKDVLDRIGTVIAGRKDEVYFHLASHNFSVGGRGLARWHPEDKLKFYGIEDGLIDDRVTDIIEDCHGNLWIATLGGLCRFDGNTFQTFTTDDGLPSNRIRCVFEDRQGHLWLGTDRGVTHYDGQLFQTINSPHIGPVCQILEDRDGTFYFGTLMGSIIRYRLRQTPPQIRLLQVIADKVYENSEEAIVSTAGQQVIFEYKGLSFSTHPSDMLYVYRLNGYDADWQLATRKMRAFYRDLPPGDYTFQVRAIDRDLNYSEIAQARLSITADPRIEALTDVINRRESQKFIGHSAALRQFQINLEKIASTNMTVLIMGETGVGKGLAARMLHALSAHSEGPFIEVSCGALPGTLIDSELFGHERGAFTGAVFHRLGRVELAEGGTLFLDEIGDMALETQSKLLRLLEEGRFERIGSSETRTAKTRIVAATNRNLEEMVNAGAFREDLYYRLNAFPMYLPPLRERKEDILELAEYFKTRMATHLGKQIALLKPEIIEVLQSYDWPGNVRELEHTIQRAVVLCSESQIRERDLGLYGSRIKDTGHGEQTLSASQDREVVSLAELERRHILDALEATNYLIKGPRGAAKLLSVPPSTLYGKMKRLGIKLNPRQ
;
A
#
# COMPACT_ATOMS: atom_id res chain seq x y z
N MET A 1 8.11 -22.66 -56.55
CA MET A 1 8.80 -21.77 -57.51
C MET A 1 8.46 -20.35 -57.14
N TYR A 2 9.36 -19.68 -56.43
CA TYR A 2 9.78 -18.28 -56.62
C TYR A 2 10.72 -17.96 -55.45
N GLU A 3 12.00 -18.30 -55.68
CA GLU A 3 13.14 -17.78 -54.93
C GLU A 3 13.41 -16.33 -55.33
N SER A 4 14.09 -15.63 -54.42
CA SER A 4 15.05 -14.54 -54.66
C SER A 4 14.55 -13.23 -55.23
N VAL A 5 14.65 -12.15 -54.43
CA VAL A 5 15.61 -11.06 -54.68
C VAL A 5 16.03 -10.47 -53.31
N PHE A 6 17.24 -10.79 -52.86
CA PHE A 6 17.95 -10.04 -51.83
C PHE A 6 18.73 -8.91 -52.50
N TYR A 7 18.68 -7.69 -51.95
CA TYR A 7 19.73 -6.68 -52.14
C TYR A 7 20.21 -6.19 -50.76
N PRO A 8 21.52 -5.92 -50.59
CA PRO A 8 22.13 -5.66 -49.29
C PRO A 8 22.22 -4.16 -49.01
N TYR A 9 21.78 -3.73 -47.83
CA TYR A 9 22.23 -2.46 -47.24
C TYR A 9 22.45 -2.67 -45.74
N HIS A 10 23.70 -2.94 -45.38
CA HIS A 10 24.20 -2.64 -44.05
C HIS A 10 24.44 -1.13 -43.96
N ARG A 11 23.69 -0.45 -43.09
CA ARG A 11 24.17 0.74 -42.37
C ARG A 11 23.48 0.81 -41.01
N VAL A 12 24.32 0.95 -39.99
CA VAL A 12 24.00 1.21 -38.58
C VAL A 12 23.12 2.47 -38.45
N LEU A 13 22.19 2.45 -37.45
CA LEU A 13 21.01 3.31 -37.16
C LEU A 13 19.72 2.55 -37.51
N SER A 14 18.76 2.23 -36.64
CA SER A 14 18.33 2.77 -35.35
C SER A 14 17.59 1.69 -34.53
N MET A 15 17.59 1.81 -33.20
CA MET A 15 17.08 0.84 -32.23
C MET A 15 15.54 0.82 -32.13
N ILE A 16 14.82 0.31 -33.13
CA ILE A 16 13.40 -0.03 -32.93
C ILE A 16 13.11 -1.32 -33.69
N LYS A 17 12.91 -2.42 -32.96
CA LYS A 17 12.50 -3.73 -33.50
C LYS A 17 10.96 -3.78 -33.61
N PRO A 18 10.38 -4.49 -34.60
CA PRO A 18 8.93 -4.70 -34.69
C PRO A 18 8.36 -5.27 -33.38
N LEU A 19 7.07 -5.05 -33.11
CA LEU A 19 6.41 -5.74 -31.99
C LEU A 19 6.60 -7.24 -32.18
N GLU A 20 7.33 -7.85 -31.26
CA GLU A 20 7.61 -9.27 -31.31
C GLU A 20 6.28 -10.02 -31.16
N ARG A 21 5.90 -10.84 -32.15
CA ARG A 21 4.71 -11.73 -32.04
C ARG A 21 4.78 -12.72 -30.86
N THR A 22 5.81 -12.63 -30.04
CA THR A 22 6.14 -13.49 -28.91
C THR A 22 6.01 -12.79 -27.56
N GLY A 23 5.66 -11.50 -27.50
CA GLY A 23 5.40 -10.76 -26.26
C GLY A 23 4.20 -11.29 -25.47
N THR A 24 4.07 -10.88 -24.20
CA THR A 24 2.96 -11.33 -23.34
C THR A 24 1.75 -10.41 -23.45
N TYR A 25 0.56 -10.99 -23.32
CA TYR A 25 -0.70 -10.28 -23.51
C TYR A 25 -1.71 -10.60 -22.40
N ARG A 26 -2.44 -9.58 -21.94
CA ARG A 26 -3.50 -9.69 -20.95
C ARG A 26 -4.70 -8.85 -21.35
N THR A 27 -5.91 -9.38 -21.16
CA THR A 27 -7.16 -8.62 -21.31
C THR A 27 -7.72 -8.22 -19.97
N TYR A 28 -8.30 -7.02 -19.89
CA TYR A 28 -9.16 -6.61 -18.79
C TYR A 28 -10.57 -6.32 -19.29
N SER A 29 -11.54 -6.81 -18.53
CA SER A 29 -12.97 -6.76 -18.80
C SER A 29 -13.74 -6.28 -17.56
N MET A 30 -15.07 -6.18 -17.66
CA MET A 30 -15.90 -5.88 -16.49
C MET A 30 -15.77 -6.94 -15.38
N ALA A 31 -15.42 -8.19 -15.72
CA ALA A 31 -15.20 -9.24 -14.72
C ALA A 31 -13.96 -8.98 -13.84
N ASP A 32 -13.01 -8.20 -14.36
CA ASP A 32 -11.79 -7.80 -13.66
C ASP A 32 -12.00 -6.51 -12.83
N GLY A 33 -13.16 -5.85 -12.96
CA GLY A 33 -13.51 -4.63 -12.23
C GLY A 33 -13.61 -3.35 -13.08
N LEU A 34 -13.37 -3.43 -14.40
CA LEU A 34 -13.50 -2.32 -15.33
C LEU A 34 -14.95 -1.80 -15.40
N ALA A 35 -15.16 -0.47 -15.48
CA ALA A 35 -16.49 0.14 -15.45
C ALA A 35 -17.35 -0.16 -16.69
N GLY A 36 -16.71 -0.33 -17.85
CA GLY A 36 -17.39 -0.59 -19.12
C GLY A 36 -16.46 -1.24 -20.15
N MET A 37 -17.04 -1.96 -21.11
CA MET A 37 -16.27 -2.65 -22.16
C MET A 37 -15.86 -1.72 -23.32
N ARG A 38 -16.49 -0.54 -23.44
CA ARG A 38 -16.20 0.41 -24.51
C ARG A 38 -15.27 1.50 -24.01
N ILE A 39 -13.98 1.34 -24.27
CA ILE A 39 -12.95 2.27 -23.83
C ILE A 39 -12.72 3.31 -24.92
N GLU A 40 -12.87 4.58 -24.57
CA GLU A 40 -12.68 5.71 -25.49
C GLU A 40 -11.27 6.29 -25.40
N HIS A 41 -10.65 6.28 -24.22
CA HIS A 41 -9.31 6.84 -24.02
C HIS A 41 -8.57 6.21 -22.83
N ILE A 42 -7.24 6.30 -22.85
CA ILE A 42 -6.36 5.84 -21.77
C ILE A 42 -5.38 6.97 -21.44
N ALA A 43 -5.15 7.21 -20.16
CA ALA A 43 -4.12 8.12 -19.69
C ALA A 43 -3.46 7.55 -18.43
N GLU A 44 -2.27 8.02 -18.12
CA GLU A 44 -1.55 7.67 -16.90
C GLU A 44 -1.41 8.93 -16.05
N ASP A 45 -1.64 8.82 -14.75
CA ASP A 45 -1.38 9.91 -13.80
C ASP A 45 0.07 9.88 -13.28
N ARG A 46 0.53 10.94 -12.62
CA ARG A 46 1.87 11.01 -12.00
C ARG A 46 2.07 9.94 -10.94
N GLU A 47 0.96 9.47 -10.37
CA GLU A 47 0.93 8.37 -9.42
C GLU A 47 1.27 7.02 -10.04
N GLY A 48 1.30 6.94 -11.38
CA GLY A 48 1.50 5.72 -12.13
C GLY A 48 0.22 4.91 -12.32
N CYS A 49 -0.94 5.39 -11.89
CA CYS A 49 -2.20 4.69 -12.12
C CYS A 49 -2.70 4.95 -13.53
N ILE A 50 -3.25 3.91 -14.16
CA ILE A 50 -3.84 4.01 -15.50
C ILE A 50 -5.32 4.32 -15.38
N TRP A 51 -5.75 5.36 -16.08
CA TRP A 51 -7.13 5.80 -16.17
C TRP A 51 -7.73 5.41 -17.52
N PHE A 52 -8.95 4.88 -17.48
CA PHE A 52 -9.72 4.45 -18.63
C PHE A 52 -11.01 5.26 -18.71
N ALA A 53 -11.18 6.01 -19.79
CA ALA A 53 -12.43 6.67 -20.10
C ALA A 53 -13.35 5.67 -20.80
N THR A 54 -14.56 5.53 -20.26
CA THR A 54 -15.54 4.60 -20.81
C THR A 54 -16.67 5.36 -21.50
N TRP A 55 -17.20 4.78 -22.57
CA TRP A 55 -18.34 5.33 -23.31
C TRP A 55 -19.58 5.47 -22.42
N ASP A 56 -19.74 4.57 -21.47
CA ASP A 56 -20.77 4.51 -20.44
C ASP A 56 -20.18 4.06 -19.09
N ASN A 57 -20.89 4.33 -18.00
CA ASN A 57 -20.52 3.95 -16.62
C ASN A 57 -19.30 4.66 -16.00
N GLY A 58 -18.86 5.80 -16.54
CA GLY A 58 -17.94 6.71 -15.88
C GLY A 58 -16.49 6.58 -16.33
N VAL A 59 -15.60 6.36 -15.36
CA VAL A 59 -14.17 6.13 -15.59
C VAL A 59 -13.64 5.08 -14.62
N SER A 60 -12.63 4.33 -15.06
CA SER A 60 -11.91 3.39 -14.21
C SER A 60 -10.49 3.86 -13.99
N ARG A 61 -10.01 3.77 -12.75
CA ARG A 61 -8.62 3.97 -12.37
C ARG A 61 -8.03 2.64 -11.94
N PHE A 62 -6.88 2.27 -12.45
CA PHE A 62 -6.20 1.01 -12.16
C PHE A 62 -4.82 1.27 -11.56
N ASP A 63 -4.57 0.67 -10.40
CA ASP A 63 -3.34 0.85 -9.63
C ASP A 63 -2.38 -0.34 -9.72
N GLY A 64 -2.46 -1.11 -10.82
CA GLY A 64 -1.69 -2.34 -11.02
C GLY A 64 -2.30 -3.57 -10.33
N ASN A 65 -3.23 -3.39 -9.38
CA ASN A 65 -3.92 -4.49 -8.69
C ASN A 65 -5.43 -4.47 -8.93
N GLU A 66 -6.06 -3.34 -8.63
CA GLU A 66 -7.50 -3.22 -8.52
C GLU A 66 -8.01 -2.04 -9.32
N PHE A 67 -9.26 -2.17 -9.78
CA PHE A 67 -9.97 -1.08 -10.44
C PHE A 67 -10.82 -0.32 -9.43
N GLN A 68 -10.63 0.99 -9.41
CA GLN A 68 -11.51 1.94 -8.74
C GLN A 68 -12.35 2.67 -9.80
N ASN A 69 -13.67 2.57 -9.72
CA ASN A 69 -14.57 3.19 -10.68
C ASN A 69 -15.18 4.47 -10.11
N PHE A 70 -15.28 5.50 -10.93
CA PHE A 70 -15.88 6.78 -10.59
C PHE A 70 -17.01 7.12 -11.55
N THR A 71 -18.15 7.52 -10.99
CA THR A 71 -19.38 7.88 -11.70
C THR A 71 -19.86 9.27 -11.31
N LYS A 72 -21.01 9.70 -11.86
CA LYS A 72 -21.72 10.90 -11.40
C LYS A 72 -21.97 10.95 -9.91
N GLN A 73 -22.17 9.79 -9.26
CA GLN A 73 -22.42 9.72 -7.83
C GLN A 73 -21.17 10.07 -7.00
N ASP A 74 -19.99 9.81 -7.56
CA ASP A 74 -18.68 10.06 -6.95
C ASP A 74 -18.15 11.47 -7.24
N GLY A 75 -18.90 12.25 -8.02
CA GLY A 75 -18.56 13.61 -8.39
C GLY A 75 -18.07 13.79 -9.83
N LEU A 76 -18.09 12.77 -10.69
CA LEU A 76 -17.86 12.98 -12.13
C LEU A 76 -18.99 13.83 -12.73
N ILE A 77 -18.70 14.67 -13.73
CA ILE A 77 -19.74 15.53 -14.34
C ILE A 77 -20.67 14.75 -15.29
N ASP A 78 -20.14 13.80 -16.06
CA ASP A 78 -20.93 12.85 -16.85
C ASP A 78 -20.31 11.46 -16.89
N ASP A 79 -21.14 10.41 -16.92
CA ASP A 79 -20.67 9.02 -16.99
C ASP A 79 -20.15 8.65 -18.40
N ARG A 80 -20.41 9.49 -19.41
CA ARG A 80 -19.86 9.33 -20.75
C ARG A 80 -18.61 10.17 -20.89
N THR A 81 -17.46 9.52 -20.73
CA THR A 81 -16.14 10.16 -20.77
C THR A 81 -15.46 9.85 -22.09
N TYR A 82 -14.94 10.88 -22.76
CA TYR A 82 -14.32 10.75 -24.08
C TYR A 82 -12.80 10.84 -24.04
N PHE A 83 -12.25 11.66 -23.15
CA PHE A 83 -10.82 11.98 -23.16
C PHE A 83 -10.28 12.23 -21.76
N LEU A 84 -9.02 11.89 -21.57
CA LEU A 84 -8.30 11.97 -20.31
C LEU A 84 -6.92 12.58 -20.56
N VAL A 85 -6.50 13.53 -19.73
CA VAL A 85 -5.13 14.05 -19.73
C VAL A 85 -4.78 14.58 -18.35
N GLN A 86 -3.54 14.38 -17.90
CA GLN A 86 -3.06 15.05 -16.69
C GLN A 86 -2.23 16.28 -17.07
N ASP A 87 -2.46 17.39 -16.38
CA ASP A 87 -1.73 18.63 -16.63
C ASP A 87 -0.43 18.77 -15.82
N SER A 88 0.33 19.83 -16.11
CA SER A 88 1.55 20.22 -15.40
C SER A 88 1.32 20.54 -13.91
N GLN A 89 0.08 20.75 -13.49
CA GLN A 89 -0.32 21.05 -12.11
C GLN A 89 -0.83 19.81 -11.34
N ASN A 90 -0.60 18.59 -11.86
CA ASN A 90 -1.07 17.32 -11.30
C ASN A 90 -2.59 17.09 -11.34
N ARG A 91 -3.36 17.92 -12.05
CA ARG A 91 -4.81 17.74 -12.13
C ARG A 91 -5.13 16.77 -13.25
N MET A 92 -5.89 15.74 -12.93
CA MET A 92 -6.35 14.78 -13.92
C MET A 92 -7.64 15.30 -14.56
N TRP A 93 -7.62 15.65 -15.84
CA TRP A 93 -8.75 16.23 -16.56
C TRP A 93 -9.59 15.19 -17.29
N PHE A 94 -10.91 15.38 -17.27
CA PHE A 94 -11.91 14.49 -17.84
C PHE A 94 -12.81 15.26 -18.80
N GLY A 95 -12.68 14.98 -20.10
CA GLY A 95 -13.57 15.48 -21.14
C GLY A 95 -14.79 14.59 -21.27
N THR A 96 -15.97 15.15 -21.07
CA THR A 96 -17.22 14.38 -21.00
C THR A 96 -18.29 14.93 -21.95
N ALA A 97 -19.40 14.20 -22.07
CA ALA A 97 -20.55 14.61 -22.87
C ALA A 97 -21.26 15.88 -22.37
N ASN A 98 -21.09 16.28 -21.10
CA ASN A 98 -21.77 17.44 -20.49
C ASN A 98 -20.81 18.44 -19.83
N GLY A 99 -19.56 18.49 -20.29
CA GLY A 99 -18.58 19.47 -19.88
C GLY A 99 -17.25 18.82 -19.55
N VAL A 100 -16.49 19.50 -18.70
CA VAL A 100 -15.16 19.08 -18.26
C VAL A 100 -15.07 19.19 -16.74
N CYS A 101 -14.35 18.25 -16.13
CA CYS A 101 -13.99 18.28 -14.72
C CYS A 101 -12.55 17.81 -14.53
N TRP A 102 -11.97 18.05 -13.36
CA TRP A 102 -10.68 17.48 -13.00
C TRP A 102 -10.68 16.90 -11.59
N TYR A 103 -9.76 15.97 -11.34
CA TYR A 103 -9.54 15.30 -10.07
C TYR A 103 -8.17 15.70 -9.50
N ASP A 104 -8.13 16.04 -8.21
CA ASP A 104 -6.90 16.46 -7.51
C ASP A 104 -6.24 15.37 -6.65
N GLY A 105 -6.76 14.14 -6.70
CA GLY A 105 -6.33 13.05 -5.81
C GLY A 105 -7.33 12.75 -4.69
N ALA A 106 -8.24 13.68 -4.37
CA ALA A 106 -9.25 13.50 -3.32
C ALA A 106 -10.68 13.75 -3.80
N ARG A 107 -10.90 14.71 -4.69
CA ARG A 107 -12.26 15.05 -5.18
C ARG A 107 -12.27 15.61 -6.59
N PHE A 108 -13.44 15.56 -7.21
CA PHE A 108 -13.70 16.17 -8.51
C PHE A 108 -14.10 17.65 -8.39
N TYR A 109 -13.57 18.47 -9.30
CA TYR A 109 -13.89 19.89 -9.45
C TYR A 109 -14.52 20.13 -10.81
N HIS A 110 -15.56 20.95 -10.83
CA HIS A 110 -16.35 21.23 -12.01
C HIS A 110 -16.21 22.70 -12.38
N LEU A 111 -16.07 22.99 -13.68
CA LEU A 111 -16.17 24.34 -14.21
C LEU A 111 -17.66 24.71 -14.33
N LYS A 112 -18.25 25.29 -13.26
CA LYS A 112 -19.70 25.54 -13.17
C LYS A 112 -20.16 26.87 -13.77
N ASP A 113 -19.27 27.85 -13.98
CA ASP A 113 -19.68 29.24 -14.31
C ASP A 113 -19.00 29.87 -15.55
N ASP A 114 -18.12 29.15 -16.27
CA ASP A 114 -17.30 29.74 -17.35
C ASP A 114 -17.78 29.43 -18.79
N GLY A 115 -19.07 29.15 -18.97
CA GLY A 115 -19.66 28.93 -20.29
C GLY A 115 -19.35 27.58 -20.97
N ILE A 116 -18.47 26.73 -20.42
CA ILE A 116 -18.19 25.36 -20.90
C ILE A 116 -19.15 24.29 -20.32
N ALA A 117 -19.84 24.59 -19.22
CA ALA A 117 -20.77 23.66 -18.58
C ALA A 117 -21.89 23.21 -19.55
N GLY A 118 -22.15 21.91 -19.62
CA GLY A 118 -23.15 21.34 -20.52
C GLY A 118 -22.73 21.24 -21.99
N ARG A 119 -21.51 21.68 -22.35
CA ARG A 119 -20.97 21.48 -23.69
C ARG A 119 -20.23 20.15 -23.81
N ASP A 120 -20.31 19.53 -24.97
CA ASP A 120 -19.59 18.30 -25.30
C ASP A 120 -18.08 18.58 -25.41
N VAL A 121 -17.24 17.83 -24.70
CA VAL A 121 -15.77 17.95 -24.71
C VAL A 121 -15.16 16.60 -25.09
N ARG A 122 -14.57 16.51 -26.28
CA ARG A 122 -14.04 15.26 -26.86
C ARG A 122 -12.53 15.16 -26.89
N CYS A 123 -11.83 16.29 -26.79
CA CYS A 123 -10.39 16.32 -26.78
C CYS A 123 -9.92 17.41 -25.80
N ILE A 124 -8.87 17.10 -25.05
CA ILE A 124 -8.22 18.02 -24.12
C ILE A 124 -6.71 17.96 -24.40
N TYR A 125 -6.05 19.12 -24.41
CA TYR A 125 -4.61 19.24 -24.65
C TYR A 125 -4.03 20.35 -23.78
N GLU A 126 -2.90 20.10 -23.11
CA GLU A 126 -2.14 21.15 -22.43
C GLU A 126 -1.06 21.67 -23.38
N ASP A 127 -1.06 22.99 -23.62
CA ASP A 127 -0.03 23.62 -24.45
C ASP A 127 1.25 23.93 -23.65
N ASN A 128 2.31 24.32 -24.35
CA ASN A 128 3.59 24.68 -23.75
C ASN A 128 3.52 25.87 -22.76
N GLU A 129 2.43 26.64 -22.73
CA GLU A 129 2.19 27.73 -21.79
C GLU A 129 1.43 27.28 -20.52
N GLY A 130 1.06 25.99 -20.43
CA GLY A 130 0.29 25.43 -19.33
C GLY A 130 -1.22 25.75 -19.41
N ARG A 131 -1.72 26.17 -20.58
CA ARG A 131 -3.16 26.36 -20.82
C ARG A 131 -3.78 25.05 -21.24
N VAL A 132 -4.91 24.71 -20.65
CA VAL A 132 -5.63 23.46 -20.92
C VAL A 132 -6.73 23.74 -21.96
N TRP A 133 -6.47 23.38 -23.21
CA TRP A 133 -7.39 23.50 -24.33
C TRP A 133 -8.44 22.41 -24.30
N CYS A 134 -9.71 22.78 -24.48
CA CYS A 134 -10.86 21.89 -24.53
C CYS A 134 -11.61 22.08 -25.85
N CYS A 135 -11.78 21.00 -26.61
CA CYS A 135 -12.51 21.03 -27.88
C CYS A 135 -13.56 19.91 -27.99
N GLY A 136 -14.63 20.17 -28.74
CA GLY A 136 -15.72 19.20 -28.94
C GLY A 136 -16.71 19.63 -30.02
N ALA A 137 -17.99 19.26 -29.89
CA ALA A 137 -19.02 19.56 -30.89
C ALA A 137 -19.38 21.05 -31.00
N SER A 138 -19.35 21.78 -29.89
CA SER A 138 -19.68 23.21 -29.80
C SER A 138 -18.74 23.92 -28.83
N THR A 139 -17.51 23.41 -28.72
CA THR A 139 -16.53 23.81 -27.72
C THR A 139 -15.20 24.01 -28.43
N LEU A 140 -14.62 25.19 -28.30
CA LEU A 140 -13.25 25.51 -28.67
C LEU A 140 -12.80 26.63 -27.75
N GLY A 141 -11.90 26.32 -26.82
CA GLY A 141 -11.38 27.30 -25.86
C GLY A 141 -10.37 26.70 -24.92
N TYR A 142 -9.83 27.50 -24.01
CA TYR A 142 -8.82 27.04 -23.05
C TYR A 142 -9.07 27.55 -21.64
N TYR A 143 -8.59 26.80 -20.66
CA TYR A 143 -8.53 27.18 -19.27
C TYR A 143 -7.10 27.61 -18.92
N ASN A 144 -6.94 28.82 -18.37
CA ASN A 144 -5.63 29.40 -18.03
C ASN A 144 -5.25 29.23 -16.56
N GLY A 145 -5.97 28.41 -15.80
CA GLY A 145 -5.80 28.27 -14.35
C GLY A 145 -6.73 29.13 -13.51
N THR A 146 -7.44 30.11 -14.10
CA THR A 146 -8.41 30.95 -13.39
C THR A 146 -9.79 30.91 -14.01
N ALA A 147 -9.90 31.06 -15.34
CA ALA A 147 -11.16 31.06 -16.07
C ALA A 147 -11.05 30.36 -17.43
N PHE A 148 -12.17 29.85 -17.93
CA PHE A 148 -12.29 29.36 -19.30
C PHE A 148 -12.50 30.50 -20.30
N HIS A 149 -11.74 30.48 -21.40
CA HIS A 149 -11.77 31.46 -22.49
C HIS A 149 -12.34 30.81 -23.75
N ASP A 150 -13.52 31.26 -24.18
CA ASP A 150 -14.19 30.75 -25.39
C ASP A 150 -13.59 31.43 -26.65
N MET A 151 -13.06 30.62 -27.57
CA MET A 151 -12.35 31.07 -28.76
C MET A 151 -13.22 31.05 -30.02
N ILE A 152 -14.45 30.54 -29.94
CA ILE A 152 -15.41 30.54 -31.06
C ILE A 152 -15.66 31.97 -31.59
N PRO A 153 -15.85 33.00 -30.76
CA PRO A 153 -16.06 34.36 -31.26
C PRO A 153 -14.89 34.90 -32.08
N LEU A 154 -13.64 34.56 -31.73
CA LEU A 154 -12.46 34.97 -32.48
C LEU A 154 -12.40 34.27 -33.84
N TYR A 155 -12.72 32.98 -33.90
CA TYR A 155 -12.78 32.23 -35.15
C TYR A 155 -13.83 32.80 -36.11
N LEU A 156 -15.01 33.16 -35.60
CA LEU A 156 -16.12 33.72 -36.39
C LEU A 156 -15.86 35.13 -36.94
N GLN A 157 -14.77 35.80 -36.55
CA GLN A 157 -14.36 37.06 -37.17
C GLN A 157 -13.85 36.87 -38.60
N HIS A 158 -13.30 35.69 -38.91
CA HIS A 158 -12.68 35.38 -40.20
C HIS A 158 -13.45 34.34 -41.02
N TYR A 159 -14.38 33.60 -40.40
CA TYR A 159 -15.13 32.52 -41.03
C TYR A 159 -16.63 32.61 -40.68
N GLU A 160 -17.51 32.39 -41.65
CA GLU A 160 -18.96 32.54 -41.49
C GLU A 160 -19.63 31.42 -40.67
N GLU A 161 -19.01 30.23 -40.64
CA GLU A 161 -19.53 29.04 -39.95
C GLU A 161 -18.69 28.71 -38.72
N PRO A 162 -19.27 28.16 -37.63
CA PRO A 162 -18.49 27.70 -36.49
C PRO A 162 -17.55 26.55 -36.88
N PRO A 163 -16.42 26.38 -36.17
CA PRO A 163 -15.42 25.37 -36.52
C PRO A 163 -15.93 23.94 -36.31
N SER A 164 -16.98 23.75 -35.49
CA SER A 164 -17.52 22.45 -35.12
C SER A 164 -19.05 22.42 -35.10
N SER A 165 -19.63 21.22 -35.22
CA SER A 165 -21.06 20.99 -34.98
C SER A 165 -21.32 19.67 -34.23
N ARG A 166 -22.56 19.45 -33.78
CA ARG A 166 -22.99 18.21 -33.08
C ARG A 166 -22.61 16.92 -33.79
N TRP A 167 -22.64 16.91 -35.12
CA TRP A 167 -22.33 15.73 -35.93
C TRP A 167 -20.86 15.67 -36.36
N ARG A 168 -20.11 16.74 -36.10
CA ARG A 168 -18.76 16.98 -36.63
C ARG A 168 -17.92 17.74 -35.59
N PRO A 169 -17.57 17.09 -34.47
CA PRO A 169 -16.83 17.68 -33.36
C PRO A 169 -15.33 17.73 -33.65
N CYS A 170 -14.57 18.38 -32.77
CA CYS A 170 -13.11 18.23 -32.73
C CYS A 170 -12.73 16.78 -32.38
N TRP A 171 -11.77 16.22 -33.12
CA TRP A 171 -11.30 14.85 -32.92
C TRP A 171 -9.83 14.74 -32.52
N GLY A 172 -9.07 15.85 -32.59
CA GLY A 172 -7.68 15.88 -32.16
C GLY A 172 -7.16 17.31 -32.04
N ILE A 173 -6.19 17.48 -31.15
CA ILE A 173 -5.42 18.71 -30.94
C ILE A 173 -3.96 18.29 -30.78
N THR A 174 -3.04 19.02 -31.41
CA THR A 174 -1.60 18.88 -31.15
C THR A 174 -0.92 20.23 -31.33
N GLN A 175 0.29 20.38 -30.78
CA GLN A 175 1.08 21.61 -30.90
C GLN A 175 2.38 21.33 -31.65
N ASP A 176 2.66 22.06 -32.71
CA ASP A 176 3.92 21.92 -33.45
C ASP A 176 5.13 22.51 -32.69
N PRO A 177 6.38 22.25 -33.09
CA PRO A 177 7.56 22.80 -32.41
C PRO A 177 7.66 24.33 -32.42
N GLN A 178 6.96 25.01 -33.32
CA GLN A 178 6.93 26.47 -33.41
C GLN A 178 5.92 27.08 -32.43
N GLY A 179 5.13 26.23 -31.75
CA GLY A 179 4.13 26.62 -30.77
C GLY A 179 2.73 26.78 -31.36
N HIS A 180 2.52 26.53 -32.65
CA HIS A 180 1.20 26.64 -33.24
C HIS A 180 0.33 25.43 -32.87
N LEU A 181 -0.93 25.70 -32.55
CA LEU A 181 -1.91 24.67 -32.20
C LEU A 181 -2.70 24.25 -33.43
N TRP A 182 -2.74 22.95 -33.67
CA TRP A 182 -3.46 22.33 -34.78
C TRP A 182 -4.71 21.63 -34.26
N PHE A 183 -5.83 21.85 -34.93
CA PHE A 183 -7.13 21.32 -34.56
C PHE A 183 -7.76 20.56 -35.73
N GLY A 184 -8.26 19.37 -35.43
CA GLY A 184 -8.92 18.48 -36.39
C GLY A 184 -10.43 18.56 -36.25
N PHE A 185 -11.06 19.31 -37.15
CA PHE A 185 -12.51 19.38 -37.29
C PHE A 185 -12.91 18.81 -38.67
N ASN A 186 -13.99 19.32 -39.29
CA ASN A 186 -14.22 19.12 -40.73
C ASN A 186 -13.11 19.65 -41.62
N TYR A 187 -12.30 20.53 -41.04
CA TYR A 187 -11.19 21.19 -41.66
C TYR A 187 -10.01 21.05 -40.72
N LEU A 188 -8.82 21.15 -41.30
CA LEU A 188 -7.61 21.34 -40.54
C LEU A 188 -7.48 22.84 -40.24
N ILE A 189 -7.45 23.20 -38.96
CA ILE A 189 -7.33 24.59 -38.51
C ILE A 189 -6.05 24.70 -37.69
N ARG A 190 -5.29 25.79 -37.87
CA ARG A 190 -4.13 26.14 -37.05
C ARG A 190 -4.35 27.49 -36.37
N PHE A 191 -3.95 27.59 -35.10
CA PHE A 191 -3.92 28.80 -34.31
C PHE A 191 -2.48 29.20 -34.04
N ASP A 192 -2.12 30.42 -34.38
CA ASP A 192 -0.76 30.96 -34.25
C ASP A 192 -0.54 31.79 -32.96
N GLY A 193 -1.59 31.94 -32.14
CA GLY A 193 -1.58 32.79 -30.95
C GLY A 193 -2.45 34.04 -31.10
N GLU A 194 -2.69 34.50 -32.34
CA GLU A 194 -3.48 35.70 -32.63
C GLU A 194 -4.69 35.40 -33.51
N SER A 195 -4.55 34.50 -34.48
CA SER A 195 -5.52 34.24 -35.53
C SER A 195 -5.67 32.74 -35.85
N PHE A 196 -6.80 32.38 -36.44
CA PHE A 196 -7.04 31.04 -36.95
C PHE A 196 -6.85 31.01 -38.46
N HIS A 197 -6.15 29.99 -38.94
CA HIS A 197 -5.99 29.70 -40.35
C HIS A 197 -6.58 28.32 -40.67
N ARG A 198 -7.53 28.29 -41.60
CA ARG A 198 -8.17 27.07 -42.12
C ARG A 198 -7.52 26.68 -43.43
N TYR A 199 -6.95 25.47 -43.47
CA TYR A 199 -6.26 24.93 -44.65
C TYR A 199 -7.24 24.40 -45.70
N ASP A 200 -6.96 24.69 -46.97
CA ASP A 200 -7.69 24.18 -48.14
C ASP A 200 -6.76 23.76 -49.32
N GLU A 201 -7.33 23.50 -50.49
CA GLU A 201 -6.59 23.07 -51.69
C GLU A 201 -5.50 24.05 -52.13
N LYS A 202 -5.69 25.35 -51.87
CA LYS A 202 -4.68 26.38 -52.21
C LYS A 202 -3.44 26.25 -51.35
N ASP A 203 -3.59 25.72 -50.14
CA ASP A 203 -2.49 25.46 -49.22
C ASP A 203 -1.86 24.08 -49.42
N GLY A 204 -2.36 23.29 -50.39
CA GLY A 204 -1.91 21.93 -50.67
C GLY A 204 -2.59 20.85 -49.84
N PHE A 205 -3.70 21.16 -49.16
CA PHE A 205 -4.49 20.18 -48.38
C PHE A 205 -5.84 19.88 -49.07
N PRO A 206 -6.33 18.61 -49.14
CA PRO A 206 -7.52 18.28 -49.92
C PRO A 206 -8.82 18.98 -49.47
N GLN A 207 -9.65 19.44 -50.42
CA GLN A 207 -10.87 20.23 -50.15
C GLN A 207 -11.94 19.44 -49.35
N ASP A 208 -12.06 18.12 -49.57
CA ASP A 208 -12.94 17.21 -48.83
C ASP A 208 -12.28 16.62 -47.57
N GLY A 209 -11.17 17.19 -47.10
CA GLY A 209 -10.34 16.64 -46.02
C GLY A 209 -10.85 16.93 -44.62
N THR A 210 -11.81 16.13 -44.12
CA THR A 210 -12.09 16.10 -42.67
C THR A 210 -10.88 15.53 -41.93
N ALA A 211 -10.20 16.35 -41.14
CA ALA A 211 -9.08 15.94 -40.29
C ALA A 211 -9.64 15.29 -39.02
N TYR A 212 -9.58 13.95 -38.97
CA TYR A 212 -10.21 13.14 -37.93
C TYR A 212 -9.25 12.72 -36.83
N ALA A 213 -7.96 12.62 -37.12
CA ALA A 213 -6.96 12.29 -36.12
C ALA A 213 -5.68 13.04 -36.45
N LEU A 214 -5.01 13.55 -35.43
CA LEU A 214 -3.74 14.24 -35.61
C LEU A 214 -2.87 14.11 -34.37
N ASP A 215 -1.58 13.97 -34.63
CA ASP A 215 -0.54 14.07 -33.62
C ASP A 215 0.79 14.39 -34.29
N LYS A 216 1.79 14.81 -33.53
CA LYS A 216 3.15 15.02 -34.04
C LYS A 216 4.06 13.85 -33.72
N ASP A 217 5.02 13.58 -34.60
CA ASP A 217 6.14 12.71 -34.26
C ASP A 217 7.26 13.48 -33.53
N HIS A 218 8.30 12.75 -33.11
CA HIS A 218 9.45 13.31 -32.41
C HIS A 218 10.29 14.29 -33.24
N THR A 219 10.14 14.29 -34.58
CA THR A 219 10.79 15.25 -35.48
C THR A 219 10.02 16.57 -35.56
N GLY A 220 8.79 16.60 -35.02
CA GLY A 220 7.88 17.74 -35.09
C GLY A 220 6.99 17.73 -36.33
N LYS A 221 7.04 16.68 -37.15
CA LYS A 221 6.17 16.49 -38.31
C LYS A 221 4.77 16.11 -37.82
N VAL A 222 3.77 16.86 -38.29
CA VAL A 222 2.37 16.70 -37.87
C VAL A 222 1.69 15.70 -38.80
N TRP A 223 1.29 14.56 -38.26
CA TRP A 223 0.56 13.52 -38.96
C TRP A 223 -0.94 13.78 -38.89
N ILE A 224 -1.63 13.60 -40.02
CA ILE A 224 -3.04 13.95 -40.20
C ILE A 224 -3.75 12.78 -40.88
N GLY A 225 -4.75 12.29 -40.18
CA GLY A 225 -5.64 11.25 -40.64
C GLY A 225 -6.97 11.83 -41.12
N ARG A 226 -7.43 11.37 -42.29
CA ARG A 226 -8.67 11.87 -42.90
C ARG A 226 -9.86 10.93 -42.63
N PHE A 227 -11.02 11.49 -42.32
CA PHE A 227 -12.24 10.69 -42.14
C PHE A 227 -12.65 9.99 -43.43
N GLY A 228 -12.96 8.70 -43.35
CA GLY A 228 -13.46 7.91 -44.48
C GLY A 228 -12.38 7.46 -45.47
N ASN A 229 -11.16 8.03 -45.42
CA ASN A 229 -10.02 7.59 -46.22
C ASN A 229 -9.37 6.37 -45.57
N ARG A 230 -9.12 5.32 -46.35
CA ARG A 230 -8.54 4.06 -45.89
C ARG A 230 -7.16 3.78 -46.46
N ASP A 231 -6.75 4.53 -47.47
CA ASP A 231 -5.56 4.20 -48.28
C ASP A 231 -4.47 5.30 -48.23
N GLU A 232 -4.71 6.39 -47.49
CA GLU A 232 -3.81 7.55 -47.48
C GLU A 232 -3.82 8.27 -46.11
N LEU A 233 -2.61 8.57 -45.63
CA LEU A 233 -2.33 9.49 -44.54
C LEU A 233 -1.67 10.77 -45.07
N TRP A 234 -1.78 11.84 -44.32
CA TRP A 234 -1.17 13.12 -44.64
C TRP A 234 -0.18 13.51 -43.56
N CYS A 235 0.84 14.27 -43.93
CA CYS A 235 1.77 14.83 -42.97
C CYS A 235 2.20 16.23 -43.39
N TYR A 236 2.39 17.10 -42.41
CA TYR A 236 2.89 18.45 -42.58
C TYR A 236 4.29 18.55 -41.99
N ALA A 237 5.26 18.89 -42.84
CA ALA A 237 6.64 19.13 -42.47
C ALA A 237 7.23 20.22 -43.37
N ASP A 238 8.13 21.03 -42.84
CA ASP A 238 8.87 22.07 -43.58
C ASP A 238 7.97 23.03 -44.40
N GLY A 239 6.78 23.34 -43.89
CA GLY A 239 5.84 24.24 -44.54
C GLY A 239 4.97 23.62 -45.64
N THR A 240 5.10 22.31 -45.89
CA THR A 240 4.41 21.62 -47.00
C THR A 240 3.63 20.40 -46.53
N PHE A 241 2.53 20.11 -47.22
CA PHE A 241 1.78 18.87 -47.06
C PHE A 241 2.30 17.79 -48.00
N GLN A 242 2.43 16.58 -47.46
CA GLN A 242 2.82 15.39 -48.20
C GLN A 242 1.81 14.27 -47.89
N SER A 243 1.45 13.47 -48.90
CA SER A 243 0.62 12.29 -48.70
C SER A 243 1.46 11.02 -48.66
N VAL A 244 1.04 10.08 -47.82
CA VAL A 244 1.68 8.79 -47.57
C VAL A 244 0.63 7.72 -47.85
N GLN A 245 0.85 6.91 -48.90
CA GLN A 245 -0.05 5.82 -49.26
C GLN A 245 0.12 4.68 -48.25
N VAL A 246 -0.98 4.23 -47.63
CA VAL A 246 -0.98 3.17 -46.62
C VAL A 246 -2.36 2.50 -46.56
N ASP A 247 -2.41 1.16 -46.59
CA ASP A 247 -3.64 0.41 -46.35
C ASP A 247 -3.95 0.36 -44.84
N LEU A 248 -4.76 1.29 -44.37
CA LEU A 248 -5.26 1.32 -42.99
C LEU A 248 -6.24 0.18 -42.72
N GLY A 249 -6.83 -0.43 -43.77
CA GLY A 249 -7.87 -1.46 -43.83
C GLY A 249 -9.17 -1.22 -43.06
N GLY A 250 -9.20 -0.22 -42.18
CA GLY A 250 -10.38 0.25 -41.48
C GLY A 250 -10.40 1.77 -41.39
N TRP A 251 -11.49 2.31 -40.86
CA TRP A 251 -11.55 3.73 -40.51
C TRP A 251 -10.58 4.05 -39.39
N LEU A 252 -9.72 5.04 -39.63
CA LEU A 252 -8.82 5.60 -38.65
C LEU A 252 -9.60 6.26 -37.51
N ARG A 253 -9.15 6.05 -36.28
CA ARG A 253 -9.73 6.58 -35.05
C ARG A 253 -8.84 7.59 -34.37
N LYS A 254 -7.57 7.24 -34.18
CA LYS A 254 -6.62 8.06 -33.46
C LYS A 254 -5.21 7.82 -33.99
N ILE A 255 -4.41 8.88 -34.00
CA ILE A 255 -2.98 8.86 -34.25
C ILE A 255 -2.31 9.20 -32.92
N GLN A 256 -1.23 8.49 -32.59
CA GLN A 256 -0.47 8.75 -31.37
C GLN A 256 1.01 8.43 -31.59
N CYS A 257 1.90 9.28 -31.09
CA CYS A 257 3.33 8.97 -31.04
C CYS A 257 3.65 8.24 -29.71
N ASP A 258 4.39 7.14 -29.77
CA ASP A 258 4.92 6.49 -28.57
C ASP A 258 6.19 7.17 -28.05
N ARG A 259 6.70 6.74 -26.89
CA ARG A 259 7.89 7.35 -26.27
C ARG A 259 9.18 7.08 -27.06
N GLU A 260 9.17 6.09 -27.94
CA GLU A 260 10.28 5.74 -28.81
C GLU A 260 10.22 6.49 -30.16
N GLY A 261 9.17 7.29 -30.38
CA GLY A 261 9.00 8.09 -31.58
C GLY A 261 8.26 7.37 -32.71
N ARG A 262 7.74 6.15 -32.50
CA ARG A 262 6.93 5.49 -33.52
C ARG A 262 5.54 6.06 -33.56
N MET A 263 5.00 6.17 -34.76
CA MET A 263 3.61 6.56 -34.97
C MET A 263 2.68 5.36 -34.95
N TRP A 264 1.61 5.47 -34.18
CA TRP A 264 0.56 4.47 -34.02
C TRP A 264 -0.76 4.99 -34.57
N PHE A 265 -1.45 4.14 -35.30
CA PHE A 265 -2.67 4.44 -36.05
C PHE A 265 -3.76 3.44 -35.64
N SER A 266 -4.62 3.87 -34.72
CA SER A 266 -5.76 3.07 -34.25
C SER A 266 -6.86 3.03 -35.31
N THR A 267 -7.39 1.86 -35.63
CA THR A 267 -8.42 1.69 -36.67
C THR A 267 -9.61 0.86 -36.19
N SER A 268 -10.63 0.70 -37.04
CA SER A 268 -11.76 -0.19 -36.78
C SER A 268 -11.44 -1.69 -36.94
N GLU A 269 -10.29 -2.03 -37.54
CA GLU A 269 -9.87 -3.39 -37.91
C GLU A 269 -8.48 -3.73 -37.34
N GLY A 270 -8.12 -3.13 -36.21
CA GLY A 270 -6.85 -3.31 -35.52
C GLY A 270 -6.05 -2.02 -35.44
N VAL A 271 -4.73 -2.17 -35.33
CA VAL A 271 -3.78 -1.05 -35.20
C VAL A 271 -2.70 -1.19 -36.26
N LEU A 272 -2.31 -0.06 -36.86
CA LEU A 272 -1.07 0.03 -37.62
C LEU A 272 -0.05 0.81 -36.81
N TYR A 273 1.22 0.46 -36.93
CA TYR A 273 2.31 1.25 -36.37
C TYR A 273 3.45 1.36 -37.37
N GLN A 274 4.16 2.48 -37.30
CA GLN A 274 5.30 2.75 -38.15
C GLN A 274 6.50 1.91 -37.69
N ASP A 275 7.15 1.25 -38.64
CA ASP A 275 8.35 0.44 -38.44
C ASP A 275 9.35 0.73 -39.56
N GLY A 276 10.40 1.48 -39.24
CA GLY A 276 11.30 2.08 -40.24
C GLY A 276 10.54 2.95 -41.25
N ASP A 277 10.72 2.66 -42.54
CA ASP A 277 10.03 3.31 -43.65
C ASP A 277 8.65 2.68 -43.96
N GLY A 278 8.27 1.60 -43.27
CA GLY A 278 7.06 0.82 -43.52
C GLY A 278 6.03 0.88 -42.39
N PHE A 279 4.96 0.10 -42.55
CA PHE A 279 3.89 -0.06 -41.56
C PHE A 279 3.65 -1.53 -41.25
N CYS A 280 3.49 -1.85 -39.97
CA CYS A 280 3.11 -3.16 -39.47
C CYS A 280 1.69 -3.14 -38.89
N ARG A 281 1.02 -4.29 -38.89
CA ARG A 281 -0.35 -4.43 -38.38
C ARG A 281 -0.42 -5.33 -37.16
N PHE A 282 -1.22 -4.92 -36.18
CA PHE A 282 -1.53 -5.66 -34.97
C PHE A 282 -3.05 -5.89 -34.88
N THR A 283 -3.47 -7.15 -34.78
CA THR A 283 -4.88 -7.58 -34.89
C THR A 283 -5.30 -8.47 -33.71
N ILE A 284 -6.55 -8.96 -33.73
CA ILE A 284 -7.03 -9.96 -32.76
C ILE A 284 -6.16 -11.23 -32.78
N ALA A 285 -5.66 -11.62 -33.95
CA ALA A 285 -4.79 -12.78 -34.09
C ALA A 285 -3.45 -12.60 -33.36
N ASP A 286 -3.03 -11.35 -33.17
CA ASP A 286 -1.79 -10.98 -32.46
C ASP A 286 -2.04 -10.66 -30.97
N GLY A 287 -3.30 -10.67 -30.53
CA GLY A 287 -3.66 -10.53 -29.12
C GLY A 287 -4.81 -9.57 -28.84
N LEU A 288 -5.16 -8.63 -29.73
CA LEU A 288 -6.17 -7.61 -29.39
C LEU A 288 -7.50 -8.19 -28.89
N PRO A 289 -8.15 -7.58 -27.88
CA PRO A 289 -9.42 -8.11 -27.35
C PRO A 289 -10.58 -7.94 -28.35
N HIS A 290 -10.46 -6.97 -29.24
CA HIS A 290 -11.50 -6.58 -30.18
C HIS A 290 -10.86 -5.85 -31.38
N PRO A 291 -11.40 -5.96 -32.61
CA PRO A 291 -10.79 -5.35 -33.80
C PRO A 291 -10.87 -3.82 -33.78
N ALA A 292 -11.98 -3.26 -33.28
CA ALA A 292 -12.10 -1.81 -33.17
C ALA A 292 -11.26 -1.26 -32.01
N VAL A 293 -10.15 -0.62 -32.33
CA VAL A 293 -9.25 0.05 -31.39
C VAL A 293 -9.46 1.56 -31.44
N LYS A 294 -9.58 2.17 -30.25
CA LYS A 294 -9.85 3.59 -30.07
C LYS A 294 -8.62 4.41 -29.79
N ALA A 295 -7.73 3.87 -28.95
CA ALA A 295 -6.48 4.51 -28.60
C ALA A 295 -5.44 3.44 -28.24
N VAL A 296 -4.17 3.79 -28.44
CA VAL A 296 -3.01 3.03 -27.97
C VAL A 296 -2.25 3.94 -27.03
N PHE A 297 -1.92 3.46 -25.84
CA PHE A 297 -1.19 4.25 -24.85
C PHE A 297 0.04 3.46 -24.38
N GLN A 298 1.20 4.11 -24.35
CA GLN A 298 2.42 3.52 -23.79
C GLN A 298 2.66 4.08 -22.39
N ASP A 299 2.68 3.21 -21.39
CA ASP A 299 2.95 3.60 -20.01
C ASP A 299 4.44 3.87 -19.73
N ARG A 300 4.79 4.24 -18.49
CA ARG A 300 6.19 4.45 -18.06
C ARG A 300 7.04 3.19 -18.05
N ASP A 301 6.39 2.05 -18.09
CA ASP A 301 6.95 0.70 -18.03
C ASP A 301 7.12 0.11 -19.45
N HIS A 302 7.00 0.96 -20.49
CA HIS A 302 7.08 0.63 -21.92
C HIS A 302 6.06 -0.45 -22.37
N GLN A 303 4.99 -0.67 -21.60
CA GLN A 303 3.90 -1.57 -21.98
C GLN A 303 2.86 -0.81 -22.80
N PHE A 304 2.23 -1.51 -23.74
CA PHE A 304 1.21 -0.95 -24.61
C PHE A 304 -0.19 -1.34 -24.12
N TRP A 305 -1.00 -0.33 -23.88
CA TRP A 305 -2.40 -0.43 -23.51
C TRP A 305 -3.27 -0.10 -24.73
N PHE A 306 -4.18 -1.01 -25.06
CA PHE A 306 -5.11 -0.89 -26.17
C PHE A 306 -6.52 -0.66 -25.66
N ALA A 307 -7.05 0.55 -25.88
CA ALA A 307 -8.45 0.84 -25.66
C ALA A 307 -9.28 0.27 -26.80
N THR A 308 -10.20 -0.64 -26.50
CA THR A 308 -11.05 -1.25 -27.52
C THR A 308 -12.54 -1.19 -27.15
N TRP A 309 -13.39 -1.60 -28.08
CA TRP A 309 -14.82 -1.81 -27.82
C TRP A 309 -15.17 -3.14 -27.14
N GLY A 310 -14.16 -3.96 -26.82
CA GLY A 310 -14.30 -5.22 -26.08
C GLY A 310 -13.45 -5.28 -24.82
N GLY A 311 -13.15 -4.13 -24.20
CA GLY A 311 -12.31 -4.01 -23.01
C GLY A 311 -10.94 -3.42 -23.31
N VAL A 312 -9.99 -3.69 -22.41
CA VAL A 312 -8.61 -3.21 -22.49
C VAL A 312 -7.69 -4.37 -22.81
N GLY A 313 -6.79 -4.18 -23.77
CA GLY A 313 -5.66 -5.08 -23.99
C GLY A 313 -4.39 -4.49 -23.38
N LEU A 314 -3.59 -5.30 -22.69
CA LEU A 314 -2.25 -4.96 -22.24
C LEU A 314 -1.26 -5.87 -22.94
N TYR A 315 -0.24 -5.29 -23.54
CA TYR A 315 0.82 -6.00 -24.23
C TYR A 315 2.18 -5.55 -23.72
N ASP A 316 2.98 -6.52 -23.25
CA ASP A 316 4.36 -6.33 -22.84
C ASP A 316 5.27 -7.03 -23.86
N ALA A 317 5.82 -6.23 -24.77
CA ALA A 317 6.75 -6.64 -25.81
C ALA A 317 8.17 -6.87 -25.28
N HIS A 318 8.48 -6.30 -24.11
CA HIS A 318 9.86 -6.06 -23.74
C HIS A 318 10.39 -7.15 -22.82
N SER A 319 9.59 -7.59 -21.84
CA SER A 319 10.13 -8.37 -20.72
C SER A 319 10.22 -9.87 -20.97
N ILE A 320 9.19 -10.50 -21.55
CA ILE A 320 9.10 -11.96 -21.69
C ILE A 320 8.68 -12.31 -23.12
N SER A 321 9.47 -13.14 -23.80
CA SER A 321 9.13 -13.72 -25.10
C SER A 321 9.21 -15.24 -25.06
N VAL A 322 8.17 -15.95 -25.48
CA VAL A 322 8.15 -17.44 -25.46
C VAL A 322 8.30 -18.02 -26.86
N PHE A 323 9.24 -18.95 -27.00
CA PHE A 323 9.52 -19.69 -28.22
C PHE A 323 9.33 -21.18 -28.00
N ASP A 324 8.22 -21.72 -28.50
CA ASP A 324 7.87 -23.14 -28.34
C ASP A 324 8.49 -23.98 -29.46
N LEU A 325 9.56 -24.73 -29.16
CA LEU A 325 10.15 -25.68 -30.11
C LEU A 325 9.45 -27.05 -30.13
N GLY A 326 8.53 -27.31 -29.20
CA GLY A 326 7.79 -28.56 -29.06
C GLY A 326 6.65 -28.71 -30.09
N LYS A 327 5.97 -27.61 -30.45
CA LYS A 327 4.87 -27.62 -31.44
C LYS A 327 5.30 -27.93 -32.87
N ALA A 328 6.58 -27.74 -33.22
CA ALA A 328 7.10 -28.08 -34.55
C ALA A 328 7.05 -29.60 -34.84
N SER A 329 6.88 -30.45 -33.81
CA SER A 329 6.79 -31.91 -33.92
C SER A 329 5.37 -32.43 -33.66
N LEU A 330 4.35 -31.86 -34.31
CA LEU A 330 2.97 -32.39 -34.26
C LEU A 330 2.81 -33.82 -34.83
N LYS A 331 3.85 -34.41 -35.43
CA LYS A 331 3.84 -35.79 -35.93
C LYS A 331 4.34 -36.83 -34.92
N ASP A 332 5.25 -36.47 -34.02
CA ASP A 332 5.80 -37.39 -33.01
C ASP A 332 5.61 -36.81 -31.60
N LYS A 333 4.68 -37.41 -30.84
CA LYS A 333 4.33 -37.07 -29.44
C LYS A 333 5.44 -37.42 -28.43
N LYS A 334 6.71 -37.17 -28.73
CA LYS A 334 7.81 -37.41 -27.79
C LYS A 334 8.10 -36.12 -27.02
N PRO A 335 8.18 -36.15 -25.67
CA PRO A 335 8.57 -34.98 -24.90
C PRO A 335 10.03 -34.62 -25.22
N ILE A 336 10.33 -33.33 -25.27
CA ILE A 336 11.65 -32.77 -25.58
C ILE A 336 12.00 -31.78 -24.48
N GLU A 337 13.21 -31.86 -23.95
CA GLU A 337 13.77 -30.94 -22.96
C GLU A 337 14.90 -30.12 -23.59
N ILE A 338 15.06 -28.87 -23.14
CA ILE A 338 16.26 -28.08 -23.42
C ILE A 338 17.37 -28.54 -22.49
N SER A 339 18.46 -29.02 -23.07
CA SER A 339 19.61 -29.57 -22.33
C SER A 339 20.70 -28.56 -22.06
N GLN A 340 20.98 -27.67 -23.02
CA GLN A 340 22.06 -26.70 -22.95
C GLN A 340 21.75 -25.51 -23.87
N ILE A 341 22.19 -24.31 -23.47
CA ILE A 341 22.13 -23.09 -24.27
C ILE A 341 23.51 -22.42 -24.19
N VAL A 342 24.09 -22.07 -25.34
CA VAL A 342 25.41 -21.42 -25.44
C VAL A 342 25.36 -20.31 -26.48
N GLN A 343 26.02 -19.18 -26.23
CA GLN A 343 26.25 -18.16 -27.24
C GLN A 343 27.65 -18.33 -27.83
N ASP A 344 27.80 -18.26 -29.15
CA ASP A 344 29.11 -18.30 -29.80
C ASP A 344 29.77 -16.91 -29.96
N ARG A 345 31.01 -16.88 -30.47
CA ARG A 345 31.72 -15.64 -30.81
C ARG A 345 31.00 -14.68 -31.73
N GLN A 346 30.15 -15.18 -32.62
CA GLN A 346 29.41 -14.38 -33.59
C GLN A 346 28.13 -13.78 -32.99
N GLY A 347 27.72 -14.28 -31.82
CA GLY A 347 26.52 -13.85 -31.10
C GLY A 347 25.31 -14.75 -31.33
N ASP A 348 25.44 -15.80 -32.16
CA ASP A 348 24.37 -16.76 -32.41
C ASP A 348 24.11 -17.60 -31.14
N ILE A 349 22.84 -17.85 -30.85
CA ILE A 349 22.43 -18.69 -29.73
C ILE A 349 22.26 -20.12 -30.21
N TRP A 350 22.97 -21.05 -29.57
CA TRP A 350 22.94 -22.47 -29.85
C TRP A 350 22.18 -23.21 -28.77
N ILE A 351 21.32 -24.13 -29.18
CA ILE A 351 20.36 -24.82 -28.32
C ILE A 351 20.50 -26.32 -28.51
N GLY A 352 20.82 -27.02 -27.44
CA GLY A 352 20.85 -28.48 -27.37
C GLY A 352 19.54 -29.03 -26.83
N ARG A 353 19.04 -30.12 -27.43
CA ARG A 353 17.80 -30.77 -27.04
C ARG A 353 17.99 -32.26 -26.77
N VAL A 354 17.21 -32.77 -25.82
CA VAL A 354 17.27 -34.17 -25.38
C VAL A 354 15.87 -34.74 -25.18
N SER A 355 15.74 -36.06 -25.34
CA SER A 355 14.56 -36.83 -24.94
C SER A 355 14.65 -37.17 -23.45
N PRO A 356 13.63 -36.87 -22.62
CA PRO A 356 13.65 -37.13 -21.18
C PRO A 356 13.83 -38.61 -20.82
N ILE A 357 13.32 -39.50 -21.67
CA ILE A 357 13.43 -40.96 -21.54
C ILE A 357 14.61 -41.54 -22.34
N LEU A 358 15.55 -40.68 -22.77
CA LEU A 358 16.76 -41.03 -23.51
C LEU A 358 16.53 -41.84 -24.79
N THR A 359 15.37 -41.64 -25.44
CA THR A 359 15.14 -42.21 -26.78
C THR A 359 15.84 -41.37 -27.85
N SER A 360 16.25 -42.01 -28.96
CA SER A 360 16.91 -41.35 -30.08
C SER A 360 16.12 -40.11 -30.56
N LEU A 361 16.77 -38.96 -30.55
CA LEU A 361 16.30 -37.65 -31.00
C LEU A 361 17.31 -37.08 -32.01
N LYS A 362 16.96 -37.18 -33.29
CA LYS A 362 17.72 -36.60 -34.40
C LYS A 362 17.46 -35.09 -34.52
N LYS A 363 18.39 -34.39 -35.19
CA LYS A 363 18.42 -32.93 -35.28
C LYS A 363 18.37 -32.25 -33.91
N SER A 364 19.10 -32.79 -32.94
CA SER A 364 19.03 -32.38 -31.54
C SER A 364 19.56 -30.97 -31.27
N VAL A 365 20.27 -30.34 -32.22
CA VAL A 365 20.84 -29.01 -32.09
C VAL A 365 20.09 -28.02 -32.99
N ALA A 366 19.83 -26.82 -32.46
CA ALA A 366 19.26 -25.70 -33.20
C ALA A 366 20.12 -24.46 -33.02
N ARG A 367 20.29 -23.68 -34.09
CA ARG A 367 20.83 -22.32 -34.03
C ARG A 367 19.68 -21.32 -34.06
N PHE A 368 19.74 -20.29 -33.24
CA PHE A 368 18.72 -19.27 -33.08
C PHE A 368 19.32 -17.89 -33.29
N ASP A 369 18.78 -17.16 -34.27
CA ASP A 369 19.22 -15.82 -34.67
C ASP A 369 18.51 -14.68 -33.91
N GLY A 370 17.66 -15.04 -32.94
CA GLY A 370 16.80 -14.11 -32.21
C GLY A 370 15.32 -14.16 -32.59
N GLU A 371 14.99 -14.77 -33.74
CA GLU A 371 13.61 -14.92 -34.24
C GLU A 371 13.31 -16.33 -34.80
N HIS A 372 14.26 -16.93 -35.51
CA HIS A 372 14.08 -18.18 -36.24
C HIS A 372 15.03 -19.27 -35.76
N PHE A 373 14.55 -20.51 -35.78
CA PHE A 373 15.34 -21.69 -35.45
C PHE A 373 15.79 -22.42 -36.71
N ALA A 374 17.09 -22.60 -36.87
CA ALA A 374 17.70 -23.47 -37.86
C ALA A 374 18.14 -24.79 -37.20
N PHE A 375 17.37 -25.86 -37.42
CA PHE A 375 17.69 -27.20 -36.89
C PHE A 375 18.76 -27.90 -37.73
N LEU A 376 19.83 -28.33 -37.07
CA LEU A 376 21.00 -28.92 -37.71
C LEU A 376 20.96 -30.44 -37.62
N GLY A 377 21.35 -31.13 -38.69
CA GLY A 377 21.42 -32.59 -38.74
C GLY A 377 22.59 -33.08 -39.59
N SER A 378 22.51 -34.35 -40.00
CA SER A 378 23.55 -35.03 -40.77
C SER A 378 23.88 -34.34 -42.10
N GLU A 379 22.89 -33.71 -42.72
CA GLU A 379 23.06 -32.95 -43.97
C GLU A 379 24.01 -31.76 -43.82
N GLN A 380 24.08 -31.18 -42.61
CA GLN A 380 24.95 -30.05 -42.26
C GLN A 380 26.27 -30.52 -41.59
N GLY A 381 26.58 -31.82 -41.61
CA GLY A 381 27.79 -32.37 -40.98
C GLY A 381 27.67 -32.65 -39.48
N LEU A 382 26.50 -32.45 -38.87
CA LEU A 382 26.26 -32.65 -37.43
C LEU A 382 25.23 -33.77 -37.18
N ASP A 383 25.69 -35.02 -37.05
CA ASP A 383 24.84 -36.17 -36.69
C ASP A 383 24.89 -36.48 -35.18
N ILE A 384 24.51 -35.49 -34.37
CA ILE A 384 24.35 -35.67 -32.93
C ILE A 384 22.92 -36.10 -32.63
N ASP A 385 22.81 -37.29 -32.06
CA ASP A 385 21.61 -37.77 -31.41
C ASP A 385 21.67 -37.39 -29.92
N ASN A 386 20.60 -36.76 -29.43
CA ASN A 386 20.51 -36.18 -28.07
C ASN A 386 21.74 -35.36 -27.69
N CYS A 387 21.65 -34.05 -27.88
CA CYS A 387 22.71 -33.15 -27.41
C CYS A 387 22.62 -33.10 -25.88
N PHE A 388 23.72 -33.37 -25.19
CA PHE A 388 23.80 -33.33 -23.72
C PHE A 388 24.61 -32.15 -23.22
N SER A 389 25.64 -31.74 -23.95
CA SER A 389 26.53 -30.66 -23.56
C SER A 389 27.02 -29.91 -24.78
N MET A 390 27.15 -28.60 -24.63
CA MET A 390 27.76 -27.70 -25.58
C MET A 390 28.68 -26.75 -24.80
N TYR A 391 29.85 -26.45 -25.36
CA TYR A 391 30.86 -25.62 -24.71
C TYR A 391 31.67 -24.84 -25.74
N GLU A 392 31.81 -23.53 -25.54
CA GLU A 392 32.71 -22.71 -26.33
C GLU A 392 34.08 -22.65 -25.65
N ASP A 393 35.13 -23.05 -26.35
CA ASP A 393 36.50 -23.01 -25.81
C ASP A 393 37.14 -21.62 -25.92
N ARG A 394 38.30 -21.45 -25.27
CA ARG A 394 39.04 -20.18 -25.30
C ARG A 394 39.59 -19.79 -26.66
N GLU A 395 39.67 -20.72 -27.62
CA GLU A 395 40.05 -20.43 -29.00
C GLU A 395 38.84 -20.02 -29.85
N GLY A 396 37.61 -20.20 -29.35
CA GLY A 396 36.35 -19.83 -29.98
C GLY A 396 35.72 -20.95 -30.80
N TYR A 397 36.20 -22.19 -30.65
CA TYR A 397 35.53 -23.35 -31.22
C TYR A 397 34.38 -23.78 -30.34
N LEU A 398 33.27 -24.16 -30.97
CA LEU A 398 32.10 -24.67 -30.28
C LEU A 398 32.12 -26.21 -30.30
N TRP A 399 32.09 -26.82 -29.13
CA TRP A 399 32.11 -28.25 -28.94
C TRP A 399 30.73 -28.77 -28.60
N PHE A 400 30.40 -29.96 -29.10
CA PHE A 400 29.09 -30.59 -28.93
C PHE A 400 29.27 -32.05 -28.53
N GLY A 401 28.62 -32.44 -27.44
CA GLY A 401 28.59 -33.81 -26.92
C GLY A 401 27.18 -34.40 -26.96
N GLY A 402 27.06 -35.64 -27.45
CA GLY A 402 25.81 -36.39 -27.41
C GLY A 402 26.03 -37.90 -27.51
N PHE A 403 24.98 -38.67 -27.84
CA PHE A 403 25.09 -40.14 -27.96
C PHE A 403 26.11 -40.59 -29.01
N ASN A 404 26.27 -39.83 -30.09
CA ASN A 404 27.09 -40.22 -31.25
C ASN A 404 28.53 -39.64 -31.22
N GLY A 405 28.95 -39.12 -30.07
CA GLY A 405 30.32 -38.69 -29.79
C GLY A 405 30.49 -37.18 -29.67
N LEU A 406 31.72 -36.73 -29.88
CA LEU A 406 32.16 -35.35 -29.76
C LEU A 406 32.31 -34.71 -31.14
N PHE A 407 31.79 -33.50 -31.32
CA PHE A 407 31.96 -32.71 -32.54
C PHE A 407 32.49 -31.32 -32.17
N ARG A 408 33.25 -30.73 -33.08
CA ARG A 408 33.79 -29.36 -32.97
C ARG A 408 33.36 -28.56 -34.19
N TYR A 409 32.94 -27.32 -33.97
CA TYR A 409 32.57 -26.35 -34.98
C TYR A 409 33.55 -25.18 -34.96
N ASP A 410 34.05 -24.78 -36.12
CA ASP A 410 35.03 -23.71 -36.30
C ASP A 410 34.44 -22.40 -36.85
N GLY A 411 33.12 -22.32 -36.95
CA GLY A 411 32.43 -21.21 -37.60
C GLY A 411 32.12 -21.47 -39.07
N GLN A 412 32.63 -22.55 -39.67
CA GLN A 412 32.33 -22.93 -41.05
C GLN A 412 31.83 -24.37 -41.17
N GLU A 413 32.54 -25.33 -40.57
CA GLU A 413 32.23 -26.76 -40.68
C GLU A 413 32.23 -27.51 -39.35
N PHE A 414 31.50 -28.62 -39.31
CA PHE A 414 31.50 -29.54 -38.18
C PHE A 414 32.49 -30.68 -38.42
N LYS A 415 33.38 -30.88 -37.45
CA LYS A 415 34.35 -31.97 -37.44
C LYS A 415 34.07 -32.93 -36.31
N LYS A 416 33.91 -34.21 -36.63
CA LYS A 416 33.81 -35.28 -35.62
C LYS A 416 35.18 -35.52 -34.97
N MET A 417 35.22 -35.48 -33.65
CA MET A 417 36.44 -35.60 -32.85
C MET A 417 36.51 -36.97 -32.19
N LYS A 418 37.74 -37.44 -31.93
CA LYS A 418 37.99 -38.63 -31.12
C LYS A 418 38.59 -38.18 -29.79
N ILE A 419 38.04 -38.65 -28.69
CA ILE A 419 38.46 -38.25 -27.34
C ILE A 419 39.85 -38.83 -27.03
N ALA A 420 40.06 -40.13 -27.11
CA ALA A 420 41.40 -40.74 -27.01
C ALA A 420 41.44 -42.11 -27.69
N ALA A 421 42.58 -42.48 -28.28
CA ALA A 421 42.76 -43.79 -28.93
C ALA A 421 42.63 -44.91 -27.88
N GLY A 422 41.66 -45.83 -28.08
CA GLY A 422 41.42 -46.95 -27.16
C GLY A 422 40.51 -46.66 -25.96
N SER A 423 40.02 -45.42 -25.79
CA SER A 423 39.17 -45.01 -24.65
C SER A 423 37.75 -45.56 -24.64
N GLY A 424 37.28 -46.17 -25.72
CA GLY A 424 35.90 -46.66 -25.84
C GLY A 424 34.82 -45.55 -25.82
N ALA A 425 35.18 -44.27 -25.71
CA ALA A 425 34.24 -43.16 -25.57
C ALA A 425 33.34 -43.03 -26.80
N ARG A 426 32.06 -43.41 -26.65
CA ARG A 426 31.05 -43.33 -27.71
C ARG A 426 30.10 -42.16 -27.53
N SER A 427 29.74 -41.86 -26.28
CA SER A 427 28.80 -40.80 -25.94
C SER A 427 29.42 -39.85 -24.92
N VAL A 428 29.18 -38.56 -25.09
CA VAL A 428 29.77 -37.50 -24.25
C VAL A 428 28.65 -36.73 -23.58
N SER A 429 28.62 -36.70 -22.25
CA SER A 429 27.61 -35.93 -21.49
C SER A 429 28.10 -34.61 -20.94
N ALA A 430 29.41 -34.42 -20.77
CA ALA A 430 29.96 -33.21 -20.19
C ALA A 430 31.27 -32.83 -20.87
N ILE A 431 31.43 -31.53 -21.14
CA ILE A 431 32.61 -30.92 -21.74
C ILE A 431 32.92 -29.67 -20.93
N THR A 432 34.17 -29.53 -20.47
CA THR A 432 34.66 -28.29 -19.86
C THR A 432 36.16 -28.14 -20.09
N GLN A 433 36.70 -26.95 -19.83
CA GLN A 433 38.11 -26.63 -19.98
C GLN A 433 38.64 -25.98 -18.68
N ASP A 434 39.82 -26.39 -18.24
CA ASP A 434 40.46 -25.84 -17.04
C ASP A 434 41.22 -24.52 -17.29
N LEU A 435 41.91 -24.01 -16.26
CA LEU A 435 42.64 -22.75 -16.36
C LEU A 435 43.87 -22.83 -17.29
N GLN A 436 44.38 -24.03 -17.53
CA GLN A 436 45.57 -24.36 -18.30
C GLN A 436 45.23 -24.87 -19.71
N ASP A 437 44.02 -24.62 -20.18
CA ASP A 437 43.48 -25.00 -21.49
C ASP A 437 43.32 -26.51 -21.70
N GLN A 438 43.31 -27.30 -20.64
CA GLN A 438 43.12 -28.75 -20.68
C GLN A 438 41.63 -29.11 -20.67
N PHE A 439 41.25 -30.04 -21.54
CA PHE A 439 39.86 -30.49 -21.63
C PHE A 439 39.55 -31.60 -20.62
N LEU A 440 38.35 -31.52 -20.07
CA LEU A 440 37.71 -32.57 -19.30
C LEU A 440 36.50 -33.08 -20.06
N PHE A 441 36.42 -34.41 -20.17
CA PHE A 441 35.30 -35.09 -20.82
C PHE A 441 34.68 -36.11 -19.87
N GLY A 442 33.37 -35.97 -19.64
CA GLY A 442 32.53 -37.00 -19.05
C GLY A 442 31.91 -37.88 -20.14
N TYR A 443 32.15 -39.20 -20.09
CA TYR A 443 31.69 -40.13 -21.12
C TYR A 443 31.34 -41.53 -20.57
N TRP A 444 30.68 -42.35 -21.41
CA TRP A 444 30.52 -43.80 -21.17
C TRP A 444 30.84 -44.64 -22.42
N GLU A 445 31.18 -45.91 -22.18
CA GLU A 445 31.88 -46.75 -23.17
C GLU A 445 30.99 -47.68 -24.04
N LYS A 446 29.77 -48.00 -23.60
CA LYS A 446 28.91 -48.99 -24.27
C LYS A 446 27.49 -48.48 -24.47
N ASP A 447 26.94 -48.78 -25.65
CA ASP A 447 25.50 -48.73 -25.94
C ASP A 447 24.89 -50.08 -25.61
N THR A 448 23.81 -50.14 -24.83
CA THR A 448 22.59 -50.87 -25.25
C THR A 448 21.43 -50.67 -24.29
N TYR A 449 20.30 -50.20 -24.84
CA TYR A 449 18.97 -50.38 -24.22
C TYR A 449 17.94 -50.81 -25.27
N LYS A 450 17.09 -51.77 -24.89
CA LYS A 450 15.83 -52.10 -25.56
C LYS A 450 14.69 -51.69 -24.61
N ILE A 451 14.06 -50.53 -24.86
CA ILE A 451 12.81 -50.16 -24.18
C ILE A 451 11.68 -50.81 -24.96
N GLU A 452 11.38 -52.08 -24.67
CA GLU A 452 10.04 -52.59 -24.97
C GLU A 452 9.06 -51.81 -24.06
N PHE A 453 7.75 -51.99 -24.17
CA PHE A 453 7.04 -52.17 -22.91
C PHE A 453 7.55 -53.51 -22.30
N ILE A 454 8.81 -53.48 -21.80
CA ILE A 454 9.74 -54.48 -21.21
C ILE A 454 9.68 -55.95 -21.70
N LYS A 455 10.81 -56.44 -22.26
CA LYS A 455 11.45 -57.77 -22.06
C LYS A 455 12.85 -57.84 -22.73
N GLU A 456 13.89 -57.96 -21.89
CA GLU A 456 15.33 -58.23 -22.16
C GLU A 456 16.22 -57.11 -22.78
N GLU A 457 17.47 -56.88 -22.37
CA GLU A 457 18.23 -57.14 -21.13
C GLU A 457 19.23 -55.95 -21.03
N LEU A 458 19.41 -55.36 -19.84
CA LEU A 458 20.12 -54.09 -19.63
C LEU A 458 21.58 -54.38 -19.23
N SER A 459 22.56 -53.95 -20.03
CA SER A 459 23.98 -54.01 -19.64
C SER A 459 24.45 -52.64 -19.13
N VAL A 460 25.10 -52.63 -17.97
CA VAL A 460 25.58 -51.42 -17.31
C VAL A 460 27.00 -51.08 -17.81
N SER A 461 27.16 -49.89 -18.40
CA SER A 461 28.44 -49.38 -18.94
C SER A 461 29.17 -48.52 -17.91
N PRO A 462 30.51 -48.55 -17.81
CA PRO A 462 31.22 -47.74 -16.85
C PRO A 462 31.14 -46.24 -17.18
N LEU A 463 31.00 -45.40 -16.15
CA LEU A 463 31.11 -43.94 -16.26
C LEU A 463 32.56 -43.54 -16.04
N LYS A 464 33.09 -42.69 -16.94
CA LYS A 464 34.49 -42.24 -16.86
C LYS A 464 34.63 -40.73 -17.05
N ILE A 465 35.53 -40.15 -16.28
CA ILE A 465 36.03 -38.78 -16.51
C ILE A 465 37.50 -38.90 -16.88
N ILE A 466 37.88 -38.26 -17.98
CA ILE A 466 39.27 -38.11 -18.37
C ILE A 466 39.69 -36.65 -18.35
N TYR A 467 40.95 -36.45 -18.02
CA TYR A 467 41.64 -35.18 -17.95
C TYR A 467 42.82 -35.21 -18.94
N GLN A 468 42.91 -34.21 -19.82
CA GLN A 468 43.94 -34.15 -20.85
C GLN A 468 45.19 -33.41 -20.35
N ARG A 469 46.30 -34.11 -20.13
CA ARG A 469 47.57 -33.51 -19.69
C ARG A 469 48.71 -33.81 -20.67
N ASP A 470 49.35 -32.79 -21.22
CA ASP A 470 50.55 -32.88 -22.08
C ASP A 470 50.41 -33.93 -23.22
N GLU A 471 49.32 -33.83 -24.01
CA GLU A 471 48.93 -34.75 -25.10
C GLU A 471 48.47 -36.17 -24.67
N ALA A 472 48.53 -36.52 -23.39
CA ALA A 472 48.04 -37.79 -22.84
C ALA A 472 46.72 -37.60 -22.08
N PHE A 473 45.84 -38.60 -22.13
CA PHE A 473 44.60 -38.61 -21.36
C PHE A 473 44.76 -39.47 -20.11
N GLN A 474 44.47 -38.89 -18.94
CA GLN A 474 44.43 -39.60 -17.67
C GLN A 474 42.97 -39.81 -17.26
N THR A 475 42.59 -41.04 -16.94
CA THR A 475 41.29 -41.33 -16.32
C THR A 475 41.35 -40.98 -14.83
N ILE A 476 40.50 -40.05 -14.39
CA ILE A 476 40.47 -39.54 -13.01
C ILE A 476 39.30 -40.12 -12.20
N PHE A 477 38.29 -40.66 -12.87
CA PHE A 477 37.14 -41.33 -12.27
C PHE A 477 36.70 -42.52 -13.13
N VAL A 478 36.38 -43.64 -12.48
CA VAL A 478 35.74 -44.82 -13.10
C VAL A 478 34.70 -45.37 -12.12
N GLU A 479 33.47 -45.52 -12.58
CA GLU A 479 32.45 -46.32 -11.89
C GLU A 479 32.16 -47.56 -12.73
N GLU A 480 32.55 -48.73 -12.23
CA GLU A 480 32.43 -49.99 -12.99
C GLU A 480 30.99 -50.55 -13.01
N GLU A 481 30.21 -50.29 -11.96
CA GLU A 481 28.81 -50.71 -11.82
C GLU A 481 27.91 -49.49 -11.57
N LYS A 482 27.20 -49.01 -12.60
CA LYS A 482 26.07 -48.07 -12.37
C LYS A 482 24.99 -48.76 -11.55
N LYS A 483 24.37 -48.00 -10.64
CA LYS A 483 23.21 -48.48 -9.87
C LYS A 483 21.91 -48.39 -10.68
N ASP A 484 21.81 -47.40 -11.56
CA ASP A 484 20.68 -47.22 -12.48
C ASP A 484 21.17 -47.09 -13.94
N VAL A 485 20.32 -47.53 -14.86
CA VAL A 485 20.47 -47.40 -16.30
C VAL A 485 20.60 -45.93 -16.73
N LEU A 486 19.90 -45.06 -16.02
CA LEU A 486 19.79 -43.64 -16.31
C LEU A 486 20.91 -42.79 -15.68
N ASP A 487 21.83 -43.40 -14.93
CA ASP A 487 22.94 -42.67 -14.30
C ASP A 487 23.92 -42.16 -15.37
N ARG A 488 24.31 -40.89 -15.26
CA ARG A 488 25.31 -40.24 -16.11
C ARG A 488 26.19 -39.29 -15.28
N ILE A 489 27.33 -38.92 -15.84
CA ILE A 489 28.09 -37.78 -15.32
C ILE A 489 27.30 -36.52 -15.68
N GLY A 490 26.90 -35.76 -14.65
CA GLY A 490 26.20 -34.49 -14.79
C GLY A 490 27.17 -33.36 -15.13
N THR A 491 26.99 -32.21 -14.48
CA THR A 491 27.88 -31.06 -14.65
C THR A 491 29.28 -31.40 -14.10
N VAL A 492 30.30 -31.00 -14.86
CA VAL A 492 31.71 -31.09 -14.50
C VAL A 492 32.30 -29.69 -14.62
N ILE A 493 32.95 -29.21 -13.56
CA ILE A 493 33.62 -27.92 -13.55
C ILE A 493 35.08 -28.09 -13.10
N ALA A 494 35.97 -27.35 -13.75
CA ALA A 494 37.35 -27.18 -13.29
C ALA A 494 37.39 -25.96 -12.36
N GLY A 495 37.72 -26.18 -11.10
CA GLY A 495 37.80 -25.14 -10.09
C GLY A 495 39.12 -24.36 -10.14
N ARG A 496 39.17 -23.17 -9.52
CA ARG A 496 40.34 -22.27 -9.55
C ARG A 496 41.62 -22.80 -8.88
N LYS A 497 41.55 -23.91 -8.14
CA LYS A 497 42.65 -24.47 -7.35
C LYS A 497 43.18 -25.80 -7.90
N ASP A 498 43.13 -26.01 -9.22
CA ASP A 498 43.46 -27.30 -9.87
C ASP A 498 42.59 -28.47 -9.34
N GLU A 499 41.39 -28.15 -8.87
CA GLU A 499 40.40 -29.11 -8.39
C GLU A 499 39.36 -29.34 -9.48
N VAL A 500 38.81 -30.54 -9.55
CA VAL A 500 37.72 -30.88 -10.46
C VAL A 500 36.51 -31.28 -9.62
N TYR A 501 35.39 -30.61 -9.85
CA TYR A 501 34.13 -30.92 -9.20
C TYR A 501 33.17 -31.54 -10.20
N PHE A 502 32.47 -32.59 -9.78
CA PHE A 502 31.45 -33.23 -10.60
C PHE A 502 30.40 -33.92 -9.75
N HIS A 503 29.26 -34.25 -10.35
CA HIS A 503 28.24 -35.07 -9.73
C HIS A 503 27.75 -36.17 -10.68
N LEU A 504 27.10 -37.17 -10.09
CA LEU A 504 26.42 -38.23 -10.84
C LEU A 504 24.94 -37.88 -10.90
N ALA A 505 24.45 -37.57 -12.11
CA ALA A 505 23.06 -37.27 -12.36
C ALA A 505 22.29 -38.59 -12.57
N SER A 506 21.17 -38.75 -11.85
CA SER A 506 20.22 -39.85 -12.09
C SER A 506 18.87 -39.28 -12.51
N HIS A 507 18.29 -39.79 -13.59
CA HIS A 507 16.92 -39.43 -13.99
C HIS A 507 15.86 -40.22 -13.21
N ASN A 508 16.26 -41.17 -12.36
CA ASN A 508 15.36 -41.87 -11.48
C ASN A 508 15.34 -41.22 -10.09
N PHE A 509 14.38 -40.32 -9.87
CA PHE A 509 14.20 -39.58 -8.62
C PHE A 509 13.96 -40.45 -7.37
N SER A 510 13.73 -41.75 -7.54
CA SER A 510 13.51 -42.72 -6.45
C SER A 510 14.81 -43.34 -5.91
N VAL A 511 15.94 -43.15 -6.57
CA VAL A 511 17.25 -43.66 -6.15
C VAL A 511 18.00 -42.56 -5.37
N GLY A 512 18.66 -42.93 -4.27
CA GLY A 512 19.49 -41.99 -3.50
C GLY A 512 20.66 -41.48 -4.33
N GLY A 513 20.92 -40.17 -4.28
CA GLY A 513 22.03 -39.53 -5.01
C GLY A 513 23.40 -39.90 -4.43
N ARG A 514 24.48 -39.40 -5.06
CA ARG A 514 25.87 -39.62 -4.62
C ARG A 514 26.59 -38.34 -4.15
N GLY A 515 25.84 -37.25 -4.02
CA GLY A 515 26.37 -35.96 -3.60
C GLY A 515 27.34 -35.36 -4.61
N LEU A 516 28.26 -34.53 -4.08
CA LEU A 516 29.29 -33.83 -4.84
C LEU A 516 30.62 -34.58 -4.75
N ALA A 517 31.28 -34.79 -5.88
CA ALA A 517 32.64 -35.32 -5.93
C ALA A 517 33.65 -34.21 -6.21
N ARG A 518 34.78 -34.23 -5.47
CA ARG A 518 35.96 -33.39 -5.71
C ARG A 518 37.14 -34.30 -6.03
N TRP A 519 37.86 -34.01 -7.10
CA TRP A 519 39.14 -34.61 -7.42
C TRP A 519 40.23 -33.55 -7.40
N HIS A 520 41.39 -33.89 -6.82
CA HIS A 520 42.60 -33.09 -6.88
C HIS A 520 43.79 -34.01 -7.20
N PRO A 521 44.80 -33.58 -7.98
CA PRO A 521 45.94 -34.41 -8.36
C PRO A 521 46.68 -35.05 -7.17
N GLU A 522 46.76 -34.34 -6.03
CA GLU A 522 47.49 -34.80 -4.84
C GLU A 522 46.58 -35.55 -3.84
N ASP A 523 45.35 -35.08 -3.62
CA ASP A 523 44.44 -35.63 -2.58
C ASP A 523 43.58 -36.79 -3.08
N LYS A 524 43.60 -37.07 -4.39
CA LYS A 524 42.69 -38.01 -5.06
C LYS A 524 41.21 -37.64 -4.83
N LEU A 525 40.31 -38.59 -5.04
CA LEU A 525 38.86 -38.36 -5.08
C LEU A 525 38.24 -38.33 -3.68
N LYS A 526 37.42 -37.31 -3.40
CA LYS A 526 36.62 -37.14 -2.17
C LYS A 526 35.15 -36.90 -2.53
N PHE A 527 34.23 -37.45 -1.74
CA PHE A 527 32.79 -37.22 -1.87
C PHE A 527 32.29 -36.37 -0.70
N TYR A 528 31.28 -35.55 -0.97
CA TYR A 528 30.54 -34.77 0.00
C TYR A 528 29.05 -35.14 -0.11
N GLY A 529 28.46 -35.57 0.99
CA GLY A 529 27.03 -35.88 1.08
C GLY A 529 26.33 -35.15 2.22
N ILE A 530 25.13 -35.61 2.58
CA ILE A 530 24.33 -35.02 3.67
C ILE A 530 25.10 -34.99 4.99
N GLU A 531 25.89 -36.02 5.28
CA GLU A 531 26.71 -36.11 6.50
C GLU A 531 27.80 -35.02 6.57
N ASP A 532 28.22 -34.49 5.43
CA ASP A 532 29.24 -33.43 5.33
C ASP A 532 28.63 -32.01 5.37
N GLY A 533 27.31 -31.88 5.32
CA GLY A 533 26.58 -30.62 5.34
C GLY A 533 25.83 -30.27 4.04
N LEU A 534 25.83 -31.16 3.04
CA LEU A 534 25.00 -31.01 1.85
C LEU A 534 23.52 -31.18 2.21
N ILE A 535 22.61 -30.41 1.60
CA ILE A 535 21.18 -30.53 1.93
C ILE A 535 20.50 -31.79 1.34
N ASP A 536 20.98 -32.26 0.19
CA ASP A 536 20.45 -33.43 -0.52
C ASP A 536 21.55 -34.02 -1.43
N ASP A 537 21.72 -35.34 -1.40
CA ASP A 537 22.71 -36.04 -2.21
C ASP A 537 22.37 -36.03 -3.72
N ARG A 538 21.16 -35.63 -4.10
CA ARG A 538 20.70 -35.54 -5.50
C ARG A 538 21.04 -34.16 -6.07
N VAL A 539 22.30 -34.00 -6.43
CA VAL A 539 22.83 -32.81 -7.11
C VAL A 539 22.36 -32.78 -8.57
N THR A 540 21.89 -31.62 -9.02
CA THR A 540 21.43 -31.40 -10.40
C THR A 540 22.39 -30.55 -11.22
N ASP A 541 23.08 -29.60 -10.59
CA ASP A 541 24.00 -28.67 -11.26
C ASP A 541 24.99 -28.06 -10.26
N ILE A 542 26.13 -27.59 -10.77
CA ILE A 542 27.21 -26.97 -9.96
C ILE A 542 27.89 -25.83 -10.73
N ILE A 543 28.19 -24.73 -10.02
CA ILE A 543 29.05 -23.65 -10.51
C ILE A 543 30.03 -23.18 -9.44
N GLU A 544 31.11 -22.53 -9.85
CA GLU A 544 31.99 -21.75 -8.98
C GLU A 544 31.75 -20.26 -9.25
N ASP A 545 31.43 -19.47 -8.22
CA ASP A 545 31.16 -18.05 -8.36
C ASP A 545 32.45 -17.20 -8.54
N CYS A 546 32.28 -15.91 -8.81
CA CYS A 546 33.41 -14.99 -8.99
C CYS A 546 34.31 -14.87 -7.74
N HIS A 547 33.79 -15.21 -6.55
CA HIS A 547 34.48 -15.20 -5.27
C HIS A 547 35.13 -16.54 -4.89
N GLY A 548 34.96 -17.59 -5.70
CA GLY A 548 35.51 -18.93 -5.48
C GLY A 548 34.68 -19.82 -4.56
N ASN A 549 33.41 -19.50 -4.31
CA ASN A 549 32.48 -20.40 -3.62
C ASN A 549 31.81 -21.32 -4.63
N LEU A 550 31.59 -22.57 -4.24
CA LEU A 550 30.79 -23.51 -5.01
C LEU A 550 29.33 -23.35 -4.67
N TRP A 551 28.50 -23.23 -5.70
CA TRP A 551 27.05 -23.27 -5.60
C TRP A 551 26.55 -24.58 -6.19
N ILE A 552 25.79 -25.31 -5.39
CA ILE A 552 25.38 -26.69 -5.65
C ILE A 552 23.86 -26.72 -5.64
N ALA A 553 23.27 -26.88 -6.82
CA ALA A 553 21.84 -27.06 -6.99
C ALA A 553 21.46 -28.52 -6.68
N THR A 554 20.42 -28.70 -5.86
CA THR A 554 19.93 -30.04 -5.48
C THR A 554 18.41 -30.11 -5.55
N LEU A 555 17.86 -31.32 -5.38
CA LEU A 555 16.42 -31.51 -5.26
C LEU A 555 15.83 -31.11 -3.89
N GLY A 556 16.69 -30.80 -2.91
CA GLY A 556 16.30 -30.40 -1.56
C GLY A 556 16.56 -28.92 -1.22
N GLY A 557 17.31 -28.20 -2.06
CA GLY A 557 17.61 -26.78 -1.91
C GLY A 557 18.91 -26.38 -2.61
N LEU A 558 19.42 -25.20 -2.28
CA LEU A 558 20.72 -24.69 -2.74
C LEU A 558 21.75 -24.87 -1.64
N CYS A 559 22.98 -25.25 -1.98
CA CYS A 559 24.10 -25.22 -1.05
C CYS A 559 25.20 -24.30 -1.58
N ARG A 560 25.75 -23.45 -0.71
CA ARG A 560 26.99 -22.71 -0.93
C ARG A 560 28.10 -23.38 -0.12
N PHE A 561 29.25 -23.62 -0.74
CA PHE A 561 30.43 -24.19 -0.10
C PHE A 561 31.63 -23.28 -0.32
N ASP A 562 32.21 -22.77 0.77
CA ASP A 562 33.37 -21.85 0.74
C ASP A 562 34.73 -22.59 0.73
N GLY A 563 34.71 -23.92 0.62
CA GLY A 563 35.87 -24.80 0.75
C GLY A 563 36.00 -25.46 2.13
N ASN A 564 35.31 -24.93 3.15
CA ASN A 564 35.35 -25.43 4.52
C ASN A 564 33.96 -25.78 5.06
N THR A 565 32.96 -24.94 4.81
CA THR A 565 31.62 -25.02 5.40
C THR A 565 30.53 -24.95 4.35
N PHE A 566 29.45 -25.69 4.59
CA PHE A 566 28.24 -25.64 3.78
C PHE A 566 27.23 -24.69 4.42
N GLN A 567 26.67 -23.79 3.62
CA GLN A 567 25.50 -22.99 3.93
C GLN A 567 24.36 -23.43 3.02
N THR A 568 23.18 -23.67 3.58
CA THR A 568 22.03 -24.20 2.83
C THR A 568 20.92 -23.17 2.72
N PHE A 569 20.21 -23.15 1.59
CA PHE A 569 19.05 -22.29 1.34
C PHE A 569 17.87 -23.13 0.84
N THR A 570 16.67 -22.83 1.36
CA THR A 570 15.42 -23.55 1.13
C THR A 570 14.27 -22.58 0.85
N THR A 571 13.05 -23.10 0.73
CA THR A 571 11.82 -22.30 0.67
C THR A 571 11.62 -21.41 1.88
N ASP A 572 12.18 -21.77 3.04
CA ASP A 572 12.11 -20.94 4.25
C ASP A 572 12.98 -19.67 4.14
N ASP A 573 14.00 -19.71 3.27
CA ASP A 573 14.91 -18.59 2.99
C ASP A 573 14.41 -17.71 1.84
N GLY A 574 13.32 -18.10 1.16
CA GLY A 574 12.70 -17.32 0.09
C GLY A 574 12.71 -17.99 -1.30
N LEU A 575 13.26 -19.20 -1.43
CA LEU A 575 13.17 -19.95 -2.68
C LEU A 575 11.70 -20.31 -3.02
N PRO A 576 11.29 -20.28 -4.30
CA PRO A 576 9.93 -20.67 -4.68
C PRO A 576 9.71 -22.19 -4.60
N SER A 577 10.80 -22.97 -4.71
CA SER A 577 10.84 -24.43 -4.67
C SER A 577 12.21 -24.90 -4.22
N ASN A 578 12.25 -25.93 -3.36
CA ASN A 578 13.49 -26.62 -2.97
C ASN A 578 14.10 -27.44 -4.11
N ARG A 579 13.33 -27.74 -5.16
CA ARG A 579 13.85 -28.45 -6.34
C ARG A 579 14.46 -27.45 -7.30
N ILE A 580 15.78 -27.30 -7.19
CA ILE A 580 16.61 -26.50 -8.08
C ILE A 580 17.10 -27.42 -9.19
N ARG A 581 17.11 -26.93 -10.43
CA ARG A 581 17.51 -27.69 -11.61
C ARG A 581 18.82 -27.20 -12.21
N CYS A 582 19.02 -25.89 -12.22
CA CYS A 582 20.24 -25.27 -12.69
C CYS A 582 20.56 -24.02 -11.88
N VAL A 583 21.84 -23.65 -11.88
CA VAL A 583 22.35 -22.43 -11.26
C VAL A 583 23.28 -21.71 -12.24
N PHE A 584 23.16 -20.38 -12.31
CA PHE A 584 23.91 -19.53 -13.23
C PHE A 584 24.32 -18.24 -12.51
N GLU A 585 25.55 -17.78 -12.67
CA GLU A 585 26.00 -16.47 -12.18
C GLU A 585 25.98 -15.48 -13.35
N ASP A 586 25.28 -14.36 -13.19
CA ASP A 586 25.28 -13.28 -14.18
C ASP A 586 26.55 -12.42 -14.08
N ARG A 587 26.72 -11.50 -15.04
CA ARG A 587 27.90 -10.60 -15.07
C ARG A 587 27.98 -9.63 -13.89
N GLN A 588 26.90 -9.43 -13.15
CA GLN A 588 26.88 -8.58 -11.96
C GLN A 588 27.26 -9.38 -10.70
N GLY A 589 27.39 -10.70 -10.80
CA GLY A 589 27.66 -11.59 -9.68
C GLY A 589 26.39 -12.05 -8.95
N HIS A 590 25.20 -11.79 -9.52
CA HIS A 590 23.96 -12.32 -8.97
C HIS A 590 23.72 -13.74 -9.47
N LEU A 591 23.10 -14.56 -8.63
CA LEU A 591 22.79 -15.95 -8.98
C LEU A 591 21.37 -16.06 -9.51
N TRP A 592 21.22 -16.80 -10.59
CA TRP A 592 19.97 -17.18 -11.23
C TRP A 592 19.75 -18.67 -11.07
N LEU A 593 18.57 -19.05 -10.59
CA LEU A 593 18.23 -20.42 -10.23
C LEU A 593 17.01 -20.87 -11.03
N GLY A 594 17.18 -21.90 -11.84
CA GLY A 594 16.06 -22.58 -12.49
C GLY A 594 15.44 -23.57 -11.50
N THR A 595 14.12 -23.51 -11.32
CA THR A 595 13.38 -24.36 -10.37
C THR A 595 12.17 -25.02 -11.04
N ASP A 596 11.57 -25.98 -10.36
CA ASP A 596 10.27 -26.57 -10.76
C ASP A 596 9.11 -25.56 -10.79
N ARG A 597 9.28 -24.36 -10.22
CA ARG A 597 8.27 -23.29 -10.17
C ARG A 597 8.70 -22.01 -10.90
N GLY A 598 9.59 -22.14 -11.88
CA GLY A 598 10.08 -21.02 -12.68
C GLY A 598 11.49 -20.63 -12.29
N VAL A 599 11.82 -19.35 -12.43
CA VAL A 599 13.17 -18.82 -12.18
C VAL A 599 13.16 -17.88 -10.99
N THR A 600 14.19 -17.95 -10.16
CA THR A 600 14.43 -16.98 -9.08
C THR A 600 15.86 -16.50 -9.18
N HIS A 601 16.10 -15.23 -8.87
CA HIS A 601 17.45 -14.71 -8.80
C HIS A 601 17.78 -14.18 -7.40
N TYR A 602 19.07 -14.08 -7.10
CA TYR A 602 19.63 -13.83 -5.78
C TYR A 602 20.79 -12.84 -5.86
N ASP A 603 20.67 -11.69 -5.20
CA ASP A 603 21.67 -10.61 -5.19
C ASP A 603 22.74 -10.77 -4.09
N GLY A 604 22.75 -11.88 -3.37
CA GLY A 604 23.58 -12.07 -2.18
C GLY A 604 22.87 -11.80 -0.85
N GLN A 605 21.67 -11.22 -0.89
CA GLN A 605 20.84 -10.94 0.29
C GLN A 605 19.41 -11.49 0.16
N LEU A 606 18.81 -11.38 -1.03
CA LEU A 606 17.39 -11.59 -1.26
C LEU A 606 17.14 -12.52 -2.44
N PHE A 607 16.25 -13.50 -2.24
CA PHE A 607 15.69 -14.27 -3.34
C PHE A 607 14.46 -13.57 -3.89
N GLN A 608 14.46 -13.29 -5.19
CA GLN A 608 13.30 -12.74 -5.89
C GLN A 608 12.91 -13.63 -7.07
N THR A 609 11.67 -14.12 -7.02
CA THR A 609 11.11 -15.04 -8.01
C THR A 609 10.38 -14.28 -9.11
N ILE A 610 10.64 -14.66 -10.36
CA ILE A 610 9.94 -14.11 -11.52
C ILE A 610 8.71 -14.99 -11.78
N ASN A 611 7.59 -14.59 -11.19
CA ASN A 611 6.32 -15.26 -11.38
C ASN A 611 5.70 -14.85 -12.72
N SER A 612 5.61 -15.81 -13.64
CA SER A 612 4.87 -15.64 -14.88
C SER A 612 4.22 -16.96 -15.27
N PRO A 613 2.94 -16.98 -15.70
CA PRO A 613 2.29 -18.20 -16.20
C PRO A 613 2.98 -18.75 -17.45
N HIS A 614 3.80 -17.94 -18.11
CA HIS A 614 4.57 -18.31 -19.29
C HIS A 614 5.90 -19.00 -18.95
N ILE A 615 6.39 -18.85 -17.71
CA ILE A 615 7.63 -19.46 -17.23
C ILE A 615 7.30 -20.76 -16.49
N GLY A 616 7.47 -21.87 -17.18
CA GLY A 616 7.39 -23.21 -16.58
C GLY A 616 8.68 -23.61 -15.86
N PRO A 617 8.84 -24.90 -15.52
CA PRO A 617 10.08 -25.41 -14.95
C PRO A 617 11.30 -25.09 -15.82
N VAL A 618 12.25 -24.36 -15.26
CA VAL A 618 13.48 -23.94 -15.95
C VAL A 618 14.60 -24.91 -15.61
N CYS A 619 15.32 -25.36 -16.64
CA CYS A 619 16.42 -26.33 -16.52
C CYS A 619 17.75 -25.81 -17.08
N GLN A 620 17.76 -24.69 -17.81
CA GLN A 620 18.99 -24.07 -18.30
C GLN A 620 18.82 -22.55 -18.34
N ILE A 621 19.89 -21.82 -18.04
CA ILE A 621 19.93 -20.36 -18.07
C ILE A 621 21.19 -19.91 -18.83
N LEU A 622 21.08 -18.84 -19.60
CA LEU A 622 22.18 -18.15 -20.26
C LEU A 622 21.90 -16.63 -20.26
N GLU A 623 22.88 -15.81 -19.89
CA GLU A 623 22.92 -14.38 -20.18
C GLU A 623 23.74 -14.13 -21.45
N ASP A 624 23.15 -13.51 -22.46
CA ASP A 624 23.83 -13.15 -23.70
C ASP A 624 24.70 -11.88 -23.56
N ARG A 625 25.46 -11.54 -24.59
CA ARG A 625 26.29 -10.32 -24.65
C ARG A 625 25.56 -9.01 -24.41
N ASP A 626 24.27 -8.95 -24.71
CA ASP A 626 23.45 -7.75 -24.55
C ASP A 626 22.77 -7.69 -23.17
N GLY A 627 22.99 -8.69 -22.30
CA GLY A 627 22.35 -8.79 -20.98
C GLY A 627 20.93 -9.35 -21.03
N THR A 628 20.55 -9.97 -22.16
CA THR A 628 19.29 -10.69 -22.31
C THR A 628 19.45 -12.12 -21.82
N PHE A 629 18.49 -12.58 -21.03
CA PHE A 629 18.47 -13.93 -20.49
C PHE A 629 17.68 -14.88 -21.38
N TYR A 630 18.15 -16.12 -21.46
CA TYR A 630 17.48 -17.22 -22.14
C TYR A 630 17.26 -18.37 -21.16
N PHE A 631 16.00 -18.71 -20.91
CA PHE A 631 15.62 -19.82 -20.04
C PHE A 631 15.16 -21.01 -20.89
N GLY A 632 15.89 -22.11 -20.79
CA GLY A 632 15.48 -23.40 -21.33
C GLY A 632 14.51 -24.09 -20.39
N THR A 633 13.38 -24.56 -20.91
CA THR A 633 12.35 -25.24 -20.11
C THR A 633 12.32 -26.74 -20.35
N LEU A 634 11.77 -27.48 -19.38
CA LEU A 634 11.55 -28.92 -19.53
C LEU A 634 10.55 -29.30 -20.60
N MET A 635 9.70 -28.36 -21.01
CA MET A 635 8.71 -28.60 -22.06
C MET A 635 9.26 -28.29 -23.46
N GLY A 636 10.57 -28.03 -23.57
CA GLY A 636 11.23 -27.79 -24.86
C GLY A 636 10.97 -26.39 -25.41
N SER A 637 10.48 -25.46 -24.58
CA SER A 637 10.37 -24.04 -24.93
C SER A 637 11.60 -23.26 -24.45
N ILE A 638 11.92 -22.19 -25.17
CA ILE A 638 12.89 -21.18 -24.75
C ILE A 638 12.16 -19.91 -24.42
N ILE A 639 12.53 -19.31 -23.30
CA ILE A 639 11.97 -18.04 -22.86
C ILE A 639 13.09 -17.01 -22.92
N ARG A 640 12.90 -15.97 -23.71
CA ARG A 640 13.75 -14.79 -23.69
C ARG A 640 13.24 -13.85 -22.61
N TYR A 641 14.13 -13.39 -21.74
CA TYR A 641 13.83 -12.49 -20.64
C TYR A 641 14.73 -11.26 -20.68
N ARG A 642 14.16 -10.07 -20.70
CA ARG A 642 14.91 -8.81 -20.59
C ARG A 642 14.59 -8.15 -19.26
N LEU A 643 15.65 -7.88 -18.49
CA LEU A 643 15.55 -7.13 -17.24
C LEU A 643 15.03 -5.72 -17.51
N ARG A 644 14.06 -5.28 -16.72
CA ARG A 644 13.66 -3.87 -16.71
C ARG A 644 14.58 -3.11 -15.79
N GLN A 645 14.90 -1.86 -16.15
CA GLN A 645 15.69 -0.96 -15.31
C GLN A 645 14.85 0.17 -14.70
N THR A 646 13.53 0.14 -14.91
CA THR A 646 12.60 1.14 -14.36
C THR A 646 12.30 0.77 -12.91
N PRO A 647 12.70 1.60 -11.92
CA PRO A 647 12.43 1.29 -10.53
C PRO A 647 10.93 1.35 -10.21
N PRO A 648 10.42 0.46 -9.32
CA PRO A 648 9.05 0.54 -8.85
C PRO A 648 8.83 1.84 -8.07
N GLN A 649 7.59 2.30 -8.00
CA GLN A 649 7.22 3.39 -7.11
C GLN A 649 6.80 2.86 -5.75
N ILE A 650 7.04 3.62 -4.68
CA ILE A 650 6.63 3.30 -3.31
C ILE A 650 5.86 4.48 -2.73
N ARG A 651 4.78 4.18 -2.02
CA ARG A 651 3.91 5.20 -1.40
C ARG A 651 3.60 4.82 0.02
N LEU A 652 3.67 5.81 0.90
CA LEU A 652 3.12 5.72 2.26
C LEU A 652 1.66 6.12 2.19
N LEU A 653 0.78 5.16 2.47
CA LEU A 653 -0.67 5.37 2.40
C LEU A 653 -1.16 6.09 3.66
N GLN A 654 -0.77 5.56 4.82
CA GLN A 654 -1.20 6.10 6.11
C GLN A 654 -0.31 5.65 7.25
N VAL A 655 -0.26 6.48 8.29
CA VAL A 655 0.26 6.11 9.62
C VAL A 655 -0.94 5.94 10.55
N ILE A 656 -1.04 4.78 11.20
CA ILE A 656 -2.11 4.45 12.13
C ILE A 656 -1.52 4.36 13.53
N ALA A 657 -1.97 5.23 14.43
CA ALA A 657 -1.57 5.23 15.83
C ALA A 657 -2.78 5.59 16.73
N ASP A 658 -2.77 6.77 17.38
CA ASP A 658 -3.89 7.31 18.14
C ASP A 658 -5.08 7.67 17.25
N LYS A 659 -4.77 8.08 16.02
CA LYS A 659 -5.70 8.31 14.92
C LYS A 659 -5.06 7.82 13.61
N VAL A 660 -5.84 7.89 12.54
CA VAL A 660 -5.34 7.63 11.19
C VAL A 660 -4.83 8.95 10.61
N TYR A 661 -3.57 8.95 10.18
CA TYR A 661 -2.92 10.04 9.48
C TYR A 661 -2.79 9.64 8.01
N GLU A 662 -3.76 10.01 7.18
CA GLU A 662 -3.79 9.69 5.75
C GLU A 662 -2.90 10.67 4.97
N ASN A 663 -2.08 10.17 4.04
CA ASN A 663 -1.24 10.95 3.12
C ASN A 663 -0.38 12.05 3.79
N SER A 664 -0.03 11.90 5.06
CA SER A 664 0.77 12.89 5.79
C SER A 664 2.24 12.44 5.89
N GLU A 665 3.16 13.31 5.48
CA GLU A 665 4.60 13.09 5.68
C GLU A 665 5.04 13.24 7.14
N GLU A 666 4.14 13.71 8.02
CA GLU A 666 4.42 13.95 9.43
C GLU A 666 3.25 13.49 10.32
N ALA A 667 3.55 12.68 11.33
CA ALA A 667 2.60 12.21 12.32
C ALA A 667 3.13 12.53 13.74
N ILE A 668 2.32 13.24 14.54
CA ILE A 668 2.65 13.57 15.93
C ILE A 668 1.77 12.74 16.85
N VAL A 669 2.36 11.74 17.51
CA VAL A 669 1.65 10.73 18.29
C VAL A 669 1.89 10.92 19.79
N SER A 670 0.87 10.71 20.63
CA SER A 670 0.98 10.78 22.09
C SER A 670 1.23 9.39 22.70
N THR A 671 2.15 9.30 23.68
CA THR A 671 2.57 8.03 24.29
C THR A 671 1.64 7.56 25.40
N ALA A 672 0.75 6.63 25.08
CA ALA A 672 0.25 5.65 26.05
C ALA A 672 -0.09 4.32 25.37
N GLY A 673 0.88 3.39 25.30
CA GLY A 673 0.68 1.97 24.97
C GLY A 673 0.14 1.66 23.55
N GLN A 674 0.37 2.56 22.59
CA GLN A 674 -0.19 2.42 21.25
C GLN A 674 0.80 1.82 20.25
N GLN A 675 0.29 0.89 19.45
CA GLN A 675 0.99 0.35 18.30
C GLN A 675 0.97 1.38 17.16
N VAL A 676 2.12 1.68 16.58
CA VAL A 676 2.24 2.50 15.37
C VAL A 676 2.36 1.57 14.17
N ILE A 677 1.47 1.75 13.19
CA ILE A 677 1.43 0.97 11.96
C ILE A 677 1.68 1.90 10.78
N PHE A 678 2.67 1.58 9.97
CA PHE A 678 2.90 2.25 8.69
C PHE A 678 2.32 1.37 7.59
N GLU A 679 1.38 1.89 6.82
CA GLU A 679 0.88 1.23 5.62
C GLU A 679 1.53 1.84 4.38
N TYR A 680 2.05 0.99 3.50
CA TYR A 680 2.73 1.41 2.29
C TYR A 680 2.41 0.46 1.14
N LYS A 681 2.43 0.98 -0.08
CA LYS A 681 2.17 0.20 -1.29
C LYS A 681 3.19 0.53 -2.36
N GLY A 682 3.77 -0.52 -2.91
CA GLY A 682 4.60 -0.46 -4.12
C GLY A 682 3.73 -0.55 -5.37
N LEU A 683 4.10 0.17 -6.41
CA LEU A 683 3.44 0.17 -7.71
C LEU A 683 4.44 -0.20 -8.80
N SER A 684 4.11 -1.24 -9.56
CA SER A 684 4.82 -1.72 -10.74
C SER A 684 3.84 -2.48 -11.61
N PHE A 685 3.88 -2.31 -12.94
CA PHE A 685 3.05 -3.09 -13.85
C PHE A 685 3.71 -4.39 -14.30
N SER A 686 5.02 -4.54 -14.10
CA SER A 686 5.74 -5.80 -14.33
C SER A 686 5.62 -6.75 -13.13
N THR A 687 5.46 -6.23 -11.92
CA THR A 687 5.49 -7.02 -10.69
C THR A 687 4.14 -6.97 -9.98
N HIS A 688 3.53 -8.14 -9.81
CA HIS A 688 2.27 -8.24 -9.07
C HIS A 688 2.48 -7.76 -7.61
N PRO A 689 1.49 -7.09 -6.97
CA PRO A 689 1.66 -6.57 -5.61
C PRO A 689 2.01 -7.61 -4.54
N SER A 690 1.55 -8.86 -4.69
CA SER A 690 1.97 -9.98 -3.82
C SER A 690 3.44 -10.35 -3.99
N ASP A 691 3.99 -10.04 -5.16
CA ASP A 691 5.33 -10.42 -5.59
C ASP A 691 6.36 -9.29 -5.33
N MET A 692 5.86 -8.10 -5.00
CA MET A 692 6.67 -6.96 -4.56
C MET A 692 7.30 -7.25 -3.18
N LEU A 693 8.58 -6.98 -3.06
CA LEU A 693 9.30 -7.01 -1.80
C LEU A 693 9.44 -5.59 -1.24
N TYR A 694 9.52 -5.50 0.09
CA TYR A 694 9.71 -4.25 0.81
C TYR A 694 10.79 -4.40 1.85
N VAL A 695 11.69 -3.43 1.92
CA VAL A 695 12.61 -3.24 3.04
C VAL A 695 12.26 -1.93 3.71
N TYR A 696 12.26 -1.92 5.05
CA TYR A 696 11.94 -0.73 5.82
C TYR A 696 12.81 -0.60 7.06
N ARG A 697 12.88 0.61 7.61
CA ARG A 697 13.50 0.91 8.91
C ARG A 697 12.87 2.14 9.54
N LEU A 698 12.97 2.23 10.85
CA LEU A 698 12.65 3.41 11.64
C LEU A 698 13.95 4.03 12.16
N ASN A 699 14.46 5.04 11.46
CA ASN A 699 15.66 5.76 11.88
C ASN A 699 15.43 6.40 13.26
N GLY A 700 16.36 6.17 14.17
CA GLY A 700 16.24 6.54 15.59
C GLY A 700 15.81 5.38 16.50
N TYR A 701 15.39 4.25 15.93
CA TYR A 701 15.03 3.04 16.67
C TYR A 701 15.74 1.78 16.13
N ASP A 702 15.69 1.55 14.82
CA ASP A 702 16.34 0.40 14.19
C ASP A 702 17.84 0.67 13.96
N ALA A 703 18.67 -0.37 14.13
CA ALA A 703 20.10 -0.30 13.85
C ALA A 703 20.42 -0.36 12.34
N ASP A 704 19.63 -1.13 11.57
CA ASP A 704 19.75 -1.29 10.13
C ASP A 704 18.37 -1.58 9.49
N TRP A 705 18.32 -1.76 8.18
CA TRP A 705 17.12 -2.19 7.45
C TRP A 705 16.60 -3.54 7.96
N GLN A 706 15.29 -3.64 8.15
CA GLN A 706 14.60 -4.87 8.47
C GLN A 706 14.66 -5.84 7.29
N LEU A 707 14.59 -7.14 7.58
CA LEU A 707 14.53 -8.20 6.56
C LEU A 707 13.39 -7.94 5.56
N ALA A 708 13.64 -8.21 4.29
CA ALA A 708 12.64 -7.97 3.25
C ALA A 708 11.36 -8.75 3.52
N THR A 709 10.23 -8.11 3.21
CA THR A 709 8.90 -8.66 3.44
C THR A 709 7.99 -8.36 2.27
N ARG A 710 7.01 -9.24 2.03
CA ARG A 710 5.91 -8.99 1.08
C ARG A 710 4.74 -8.25 1.73
N LYS A 711 4.84 -7.95 3.04
CA LYS A 711 3.79 -7.24 3.77
C LYS A 711 3.86 -5.74 3.50
N MET A 712 2.71 -5.18 3.15
CA MET A 712 2.46 -3.74 2.95
C MET A 712 2.28 -2.96 4.27
N ARG A 713 2.72 -3.54 5.40
CA ARG A 713 2.56 -2.97 6.75
C ARG A 713 3.78 -3.23 7.61
N ALA A 714 4.28 -2.18 8.25
CA ALA A 714 5.30 -2.24 9.30
C ALA A 714 4.67 -1.91 10.66
N PHE A 715 5.11 -2.60 11.71
CA PHE A 715 4.53 -2.51 13.04
C PHE A 715 5.60 -2.17 14.07
N TYR A 716 5.39 -1.10 14.84
CA TYR A 716 6.21 -0.74 15.99
C TYR A 716 5.33 -0.63 17.23
N ARG A 717 5.87 -1.06 18.38
CA ARG A 717 5.16 -1.03 19.67
C ARG A 717 6.03 -0.31 20.69
N ASP A 718 5.37 0.40 21.60
CA ASP A 718 5.99 1.01 22.79
C ASP A 718 7.22 1.86 22.45
N LEU A 719 7.16 2.60 21.34
CA LEU A 719 8.23 3.49 20.91
C LEU A 719 8.45 4.61 21.96
N PRO A 720 9.70 4.85 22.41
CA PRO A 720 9.99 5.93 23.34
C PRO A 720 9.63 7.32 22.80
N PRO A 721 9.37 8.32 23.66
CA PRO A 721 9.27 9.70 23.22
C PRO A 721 10.52 10.16 22.48
N GLY A 722 10.35 10.81 21.32
CA GLY A 722 11.45 11.18 20.43
C GLY A 722 10.99 11.38 18.99
N ASP A 723 11.90 11.86 18.15
CA ASP A 723 11.68 12.05 16.72
C ASP A 723 12.29 10.89 15.95
N TYR A 724 11.48 10.28 15.09
CA TYR A 724 11.84 9.14 14.25
C TYR A 724 11.53 9.43 12.79
N THR A 725 12.23 8.76 11.89
CA THR A 725 11.89 8.80 10.45
C THR A 725 11.73 7.39 9.93
N PHE A 726 10.49 7.03 9.60
CA PHE A 726 10.21 5.78 8.91
C PHE A 726 10.67 5.90 7.46
N GLN A 727 11.40 4.89 6.97
CA GLN A 727 11.87 4.80 5.60
C GLN A 727 11.50 3.44 5.03
N VAL A 728 11.01 3.41 3.79
CA VAL A 728 10.65 2.18 3.09
C VAL A 728 11.06 2.25 1.62
N ARG A 729 11.45 1.11 1.06
CA ARG A 729 11.70 0.90 -0.37
C ARG A 729 10.87 -0.28 -0.86
N ALA A 730 10.34 -0.17 -2.08
CA ALA A 730 9.82 -1.29 -2.84
C ALA A 730 10.95 -1.90 -3.69
N ILE A 731 10.90 -3.21 -3.89
CA ILE A 731 11.83 -3.98 -4.71
C ILE A 731 11.00 -4.86 -5.64
N ASP A 732 11.14 -4.64 -6.94
CA ASP A 732 10.36 -5.34 -7.96
C ASP A 732 10.91 -6.74 -8.26
N ARG A 733 10.34 -7.44 -9.26
CA ARG A 733 10.79 -8.78 -9.66
C ARG A 733 12.19 -8.84 -10.28
N ASP A 734 12.70 -7.70 -10.75
CA ASP A 734 14.00 -7.54 -11.40
C ASP A 734 15.07 -6.99 -10.42
N LEU A 735 14.74 -6.93 -9.12
CA LEU A 735 15.54 -6.32 -8.05
C LEU A 735 15.88 -4.84 -8.27
N ASN A 736 15.01 -4.10 -8.96
CA ASN A 736 15.09 -2.65 -8.97
C ASN A 736 14.54 -2.10 -7.64
N TYR A 737 15.35 -1.29 -6.97
CA TYR A 737 14.97 -0.61 -5.73
C TYR A 737 14.31 0.73 -6.04
N SER A 738 13.14 0.98 -5.46
CA SER A 738 12.51 2.29 -5.51
C SER A 738 13.37 3.37 -4.82
N GLU A 739 13.06 4.63 -5.12
CA GLU A 739 13.44 5.73 -4.22
C GLU A 739 12.86 5.51 -2.81
N ILE A 740 13.47 6.13 -1.80
CA ILE A 740 13.00 6.00 -0.41
C ILE A 740 11.74 6.84 -0.22
N ALA A 741 10.62 6.21 0.15
CA ALA A 741 9.51 6.91 0.77
C ALA A 741 9.75 7.04 2.28
N GLN A 742 9.46 8.23 2.83
CA GLN A 742 9.71 8.52 4.24
C GLN A 742 8.56 9.29 4.91
N ALA A 743 8.33 9.00 6.19
CA ALA A 743 7.43 9.76 7.04
C ALA A 743 8.11 10.06 8.39
N ARG A 744 7.95 11.30 8.86
CA ARG A 744 8.42 11.74 10.17
C ARG A 744 7.38 11.37 11.23
N LEU A 745 7.86 10.78 12.31
CA LEU A 745 7.07 10.39 13.46
C LEU A 745 7.64 11.09 14.68
N SER A 746 6.89 12.02 15.26
CA SER A 746 7.25 12.66 16.53
C SER A 746 6.39 12.09 17.64
N ILE A 747 7.03 11.41 18.58
CA ILE A 747 6.37 10.82 19.73
C ILE A 747 6.53 11.76 20.91
N THR A 748 5.40 12.32 21.35
CA THR A 748 5.32 13.22 22.49
C THR A 748 4.95 12.44 23.75
N ALA A 749 5.53 12.83 24.89
CA ALA A 749 5.11 12.34 26.19
C ALA A 749 3.64 12.68 26.44
N ASP A 750 2.82 11.74 26.93
CA ASP A 750 1.43 12.06 27.29
C ASP A 750 1.43 13.17 28.37
N PRO A 751 0.79 14.34 28.13
CA PRO A 751 0.71 15.41 29.11
C PRO A 751 0.05 14.97 30.42
N ARG A 752 -0.64 13.83 30.46
CA ARG A 752 -1.14 13.21 31.69
C ARG A 752 -0.03 12.59 32.53
N ILE A 753 1.03 12.02 31.93
CA ILE A 753 2.17 11.44 32.66
C ILE A 753 3.05 12.57 33.21
N GLU A 754 3.26 13.65 32.46
CA GLU A 754 3.88 14.87 33.00
C GLU A 754 3.03 15.50 34.11
N ALA A 755 1.70 15.60 33.92
CA ALA A 755 0.80 16.09 34.96
C ALA A 755 0.75 15.15 36.17
N LEU A 756 0.88 13.83 36.01
CA LEU A 756 0.99 12.85 37.10
C LEU A 756 2.32 13.01 37.84
N THR A 757 3.42 13.25 37.13
CA THR A 757 4.73 13.51 37.73
C THR A 757 4.74 14.84 38.49
N ASP A 758 4.08 15.86 37.96
CA ASP A 758 3.83 17.14 38.64
C ASP A 758 2.87 17.02 39.83
N VAL A 759 1.85 16.15 39.75
CA VAL A 759 0.92 15.87 40.86
C VAL A 759 1.59 15.04 41.96
N ILE A 760 2.47 14.10 41.60
CA ILE A 760 3.31 13.33 42.53
C ILE A 760 4.33 14.25 43.22
N ASN A 761 4.89 15.23 42.50
CA ASN A 761 5.75 16.28 43.09
C ASN A 761 4.98 17.30 43.94
N ARG A 762 3.65 17.40 43.80
CA ARG A 762 2.75 18.23 44.64
C ARG A 762 2.22 17.50 45.88
N ARG A 763 2.86 16.40 46.33
CA ARG A 763 2.46 15.57 47.49
C ARG A 763 2.35 16.30 48.85
N GLU A 764 2.64 17.61 48.96
CA GLU A 764 2.68 18.32 50.25
C GLU A 764 1.46 19.18 50.66
N SER A 765 0.38 19.33 49.87
CA SER A 765 -0.65 20.35 50.17
C SER A 765 -2.12 19.90 50.29
N GLN A 766 -2.44 18.71 50.82
CA GLN A 766 -3.85 18.31 51.05
C GLN A 766 -4.10 17.79 52.48
N LYS A 767 -4.32 18.72 53.41
CA LYS A 767 -4.88 18.45 54.75
C LYS A 767 -6.31 19.00 54.81
N PHE A 768 -7.20 18.33 55.56
CA PHE A 768 -8.47 18.94 55.96
C PHE A 768 -8.19 20.19 56.80
N ILE A 769 -8.94 21.26 56.54
CA ILE A 769 -8.83 22.55 57.23
C ILE A 769 -10.07 22.70 58.10
N GLY A 770 -9.88 22.96 59.38
CA GLY A 770 -10.93 22.96 60.40
C GLY A 770 -10.56 22.11 61.62
N HIS A 771 -11.10 22.53 62.77
CA HIS A 771 -10.87 21.92 64.08
C HIS A 771 -12.18 21.57 64.81
N SER A 772 -13.33 21.61 64.15
CA SER A 772 -14.59 21.20 64.79
C SER A 772 -14.52 19.77 65.35
N ALA A 773 -15.22 19.52 66.45
CA ALA A 773 -15.26 18.19 67.07
C ALA A 773 -15.78 17.11 66.12
N ALA A 774 -16.75 17.46 65.27
CA ALA A 774 -17.33 16.57 64.27
C ALA A 774 -16.34 16.19 63.16
N LEU A 775 -15.54 17.15 62.65
CA LEU A 775 -14.51 16.89 61.65
C LEU A 775 -13.34 16.08 62.23
N ARG A 776 -12.94 16.36 63.48
CA ARG A 776 -11.91 15.58 64.19
C ARG A 776 -12.33 14.12 64.38
N GLN A 777 -13.59 13.87 64.75
CA GLN A 777 -14.10 12.51 64.88
C GLN A 777 -14.09 11.75 63.54
N PHE A 778 -14.43 12.44 62.44
CA PHE A 778 -14.32 11.87 61.09
C PHE A 778 -12.87 11.54 60.72
N GLN A 779 -11.91 12.44 60.99
CA GLN A 779 -10.48 12.23 60.73
C GLN A 779 -9.92 11.04 61.50
N ILE A 780 -10.24 10.91 62.81
CA ILE A 780 -9.79 9.79 63.64
C ILE A 780 -10.32 8.45 63.07
N ASN A 781 -11.58 8.42 62.64
CA ASN A 781 -12.17 7.23 62.02
C ASN A 781 -11.53 6.93 60.66
N LEU A 782 -11.18 7.97 59.88
CA LEU A 782 -10.53 7.86 58.58
C LEU A 782 -9.12 7.28 58.71
N GLU A 783 -8.33 7.76 59.68
CA GLU A 783 -6.98 7.24 59.97
C GLU A 783 -7.02 5.77 60.39
N LYS A 784 -7.96 5.39 61.26
CA LYS A 784 -8.13 4.00 61.69
C LYS A 784 -8.44 3.08 60.51
N ILE A 785 -9.39 3.46 59.65
CA ILE A 785 -9.80 2.62 58.52
C ILE A 785 -8.78 2.63 57.37
N ALA A 786 -7.95 3.67 57.25
CA ALA A 786 -6.89 3.76 56.24
C ALA A 786 -5.93 2.58 56.29
N SER A 787 -5.62 2.08 57.49
CA SER A 787 -4.75 0.91 57.72
C SER A 787 -5.33 -0.44 57.28
N THR A 788 -6.62 -0.51 56.91
CA THR A 788 -7.30 -1.74 56.49
C THR A 788 -7.61 -1.73 54.98
N ASN A 789 -7.94 -2.89 54.42
CA ASN A 789 -8.40 -3.02 53.02
C ASN A 789 -9.94 -3.01 52.89
N MET A 790 -10.67 -2.64 53.95
CA MET A 790 -12.13 -2.63 53.90
C MET A 790 -12.66 -1.57 52.94
N THR A 791 -13.77 -1.89 52.28
CA THR A 791 -14.56 -0.95 51.48
C THR A 791 -15.15 0.13 52.38
N VAL A 792 -14.96 1.39 52.00
CA VAL A 792 -15.45 2.55 52.77
C VAL A 792 -16.53 3.26 51.97
N LEU A 793 -17.68 3.50 52.60
CA LEU A 793 -18.78 4.27 52.02
C LEU A 793 -18.85 5.64 52.69
N ILE A 794 -18.51 6.69 51.95
CA ILE A 794 -18.53 8.08 52.42
C ILE A 794 -19.87 8.71 52.08
N MET A 795 -20.67 8.98 53.09
CA MET A 795 -21.98 9.63 52.97
C MET A 795 -21.88 11.10 53.37
N GLY A 796 -22.64 11.96 52.68
CA GLY A 796 -22.73 13.37 53.03
C GLY A 796 -23.30 14.19 51.89
N GLU A 797 -23.76 15.40 52.19
CA GLU A 797 -24.38 16.28 51.20
C GLU A 797 -23.44 16.65 50.04
N THR A 798 -24.01 17.21 48.98
CA THR A 798 -23.19 17.73 47.88
C THR A 798 -22.31 18.87 48.38
N GLY A 799 -21.03 18.87 48.00
CA GLY A 799 -20.11 19.98 48.33
C GLY A 799 -19.45 19.93 49.71
N VAL A 800 -19.57 18.86 50.50
CA VAL A 800 -18.91 18.75 51.83
C VAL A 800 -17.43 18.34 51.79
N GLY A 801 -16.93 17.83 50.66
CA GLY A 801 -15.54 17.39 50.48
C GLY A 801 -15.31 15.87 50.42
N LYS A 802 -16.28 15.08 49.95
CA LYS A 802 -16.17 13.60 49.88
C LYS A 802 -14.97 13.10 49.05
N GLY A 803 -14.70 13.71 47.89
CA GLY A 803 -13.52 13.38 47.08
C GLY A 803 -12.18 13.69 47.77
N LEU A 804 -12.13 14.72 48.65
CA LEU A 804 -10.94 15.00 49.46
C LEU A 804 -10.75 13.92 50.53
N ALA A 805 -11.84 13.47 51.18
CA ALA A 805 -11.79 12.36 52.13
C ALA A 805 -11.29 11.07 51.47
N ALA A 806 -11.75 10.73 50.27
CA ALA A 806 -11.29 9.55 49.54
C ALA A 806 -9.80 9.61 49.17
N ARG A 807 -9.31 10.77 48.73
CA ARG A 807 -7.88 10.99 48.44
C ARG A 807 -7.02 10.87 49.70
N MET A 808 -7.46 11.43 50.82
CA MET A 808 -6.76 11.29 52.10
C MET A 808 -6.73 9.84 52.60
N LEU A 809 -7.84 9.11 52.44
CA LEU A 809 -7.91 7.69 52.78
C LEU A 809 -6.89 6.87 51.98
N HIS A 810 -6.76 7.14 50.68
CA HIS A 810 -5.75 6.51 49.84
C HIS A 810 -4.31 6.88 50.29
N ALA A 811 -4.05 8.17 50.51
CA ALA A 811 -2.73 8.65 50.93
C ALA A 811 -2.24 8.09 52.28
N LEU A 812 -3.17 7.80 53.20
CA LEU A 812 -2.89 7.21 54.52
C LEU A 812 -2.89 5.67 54.51
N SER A 813 -3.18 5.04 53.38
CA SER A 813 -3.31 3.58 53.28
C SER A 813 -2.04 2.89 52.77
N ALA A 814 -1.98 1.56 52.91
CA ALA A 814 -0.92 0.74 52.32
C ALA A 814 -0.89 0.77 50.78
N HIS A 815 -1.91 1.35 50.13
CA HIS A 815 -2.01 1.50 48.67
C HIS A 815 -1.57 2.89 48.18
N SER A 816 -0.95 3.71 49.03
CA SER A 816 -0.57 5.10 48.71
C SER A 816 0.46 5.25 47.58
N GLU A 817 1.24 4.20 47.30
CA GLU A 817 2.17 4.15 46.17
C GLU A 817 1.52 3.65 44.87
N GLY A 818 0.29 3.11 44.96
CA GLY A 818 -0.50 2.70 43.80
C GLY A 818 -1.34 3.84 43.21
N PRO A 819 -1.97 3.63 42.05
CA PRO A 819 -2.79 4.66 41.39
C PRO A 819 -4.09 4.97 42.15
N PHE A 820 -4.47 6.25 42.22
CA PHE A 820 -5.81 6.69 42.65
C PHE A 820 -6.67 7.00 41.42
N ILE A 821 -7.66 6.16 41.13
CA ILE A 821 -8.53 6.29 39.96
C ILE A 821 -9.94 6.70 40.42
N GLU A 822 -10.39 7.87 39.99
CA GLU A 822 -11.72 8.42 40.29
C GLU A 822 -12.69 8.18 39.12
N VAL A 823 -13.89 7.69 39.43
CA VAL A 823 -14.97 7.46 38.46
C VAL A 823 -16.26 8.09 38.99
N SER A 824 -16.81 9.04 38.25
CA SER A 824 -18.09 9.69 38.57
C SER A 824 -19.25 8.90 37.96
N CYS A 825 -20.07 8.28 38.79
CA CYS A 825 -21.09 7.34 38.32
C CYS A 825 -22.35 8.03 37.74
N GLY A 826 -22.56 9.32 38.00
CA GLY A 826 -23.69 10.10 37.48
C GLY A 826 -23.43 10.89 36.19
N ALA A 827 -22.18 10.96 35.69
CA ALA A 827 -21.80 11.86 34.61
C ALA A 827 -21.97 11.27 33.19
N LEU A 828 -22.18 9.96 33.05
CA LEU A 828 -22.18 9.24 31.77
C LEU A 828 -23.43 8.34 31.60
N PRO A 829 -23.94 8.18 30.36
CA PRO A 829 -24.99 7.19 30.05
C PRO A 829 -24.56 5.73 30.39
N GLY A 830 -25.53 4.88 30.74
CA GLY A 830 -25.29 3.53 31.30
C GLY A 830 -24.43 2.56 30.46
N THR A 831 -24.35 2.71 29.14
CA THR A 831 -23.46 1.89 28.30
C THR A 831 -22.02 2.40 28.26
N LEU A 832 -21.82 3.71 28.47
CA LEU A 832 -20.52 4.35 28.49
C LEU A 832 -19.84 4.17 29.85
N ILE A 833 -20.60 4.12 30.94
CA ILE A 833 -20.05 3.86 32.28
C ILE A 833 -19.49 2.43 32.39
N ASP A 834 -20.16 1.43 31.80
CA ASP A 834 -19.64 0.06 31.74
C ASP A 834 -18.31 0.02 30.97
N SER A 835 -18.21 0.77 29.87
CA SER A 835 -17.03 0.79 29.00
C SER A 835 -15.86 1.51 29.66
N GLU A 836 -16.12 2.58 30.41
CA GLU A 836 -15.10 3.23 31.24
C GLU A 836 -14.68 2.33 32.41
N LEU A 837 -15.60 1.75 33.17
CA LEU A 837 -15.26 0.95 34.36
C LEU A 837 -14.51 -0.34 33.98
N PHE A 838 -15.04 -1.13 33.05
CA PHE A 838 -14.57 -2.49 32.79
C PHE A 838 -13.77 -2.64 31.49
N GLY A 839 -13.76 -1.63 30.60
CA GLY A 839 -13.09 -1.70 29.30
C GLY A 839 -13.88 -2.49 28.25
N HIS A 840 -13.41 -2.50 27.01
CA HIS A 840 -14.06 -3.22 25.91
C HIS A 840 -13.07 -3.82 24.91
N GLU A 841 -13.51 -4.91 24.27
CA GLU A 841 -12.81 -5.52 23.14
C GLU A 841 -13.24 -4.91 21.79
N ARG A 842 -12.40 -5.08 20.77
CA ARG A 842 -12.69 -4.61 19.41
C ARG A 842 -14.00 -5.24 18.91
N GLY A 843 -14.93 -4.42 18.44
CA GLY A 843 -16.23 -4.87 17.94
C GLY A 843 -17.31 -5.11 19.00
N ALA A 844 -17.06 -4.75 20.27
CA ALA A 844 -18.02 -4.94 21.36
C ALA A 844 -19.34 -4.13 21.20
N PHE A 845 -19.32 -3.01 20.48
CA PHE A 845 -20.51 -2.21 20.11
C PHE A 845 -20.22 -1.36 18.86
N THR A 846 -21.27 -0.78 18.25
CA THR A 846 -21.14 0.10 17.08
C THR A 846 -20.31 1.34 17.44
N GLY A 847 -19.07 1.41 16.92
CA GLY A 847 -18.09 2.46 17.23
C GLY A 847 -16.86 1.98 18.03
N ALA A 848 -16.84 0.72 18.50
CA ALA A 848 -15.68 0.11 19.18
C ALA A 848 -14.61 -0.36 18.17
N VAL A 849 -13.92 0.60 17.53
CA VAL A 849 -12.88 0.33 16.51
C VAL A 849 -11.61 -0.25 17.14
N PHE A 850 -11.34 0.07 18.41
CA PHE A 850 -10.13 -0.33 19.14
C PHE A 850 -10.47 -1.03 20.47
N HIS A 851 -9.48 -1.71 21.04
CA HIS A 851 -9.52 -2.23 22.40
C HIS A 851 -9.26 -1.08 23.41
N ARG A 852 -9.91 -1.12 24.58
CA ARG A 852 -9.71 -0.11 25.65
C ARG A 852 -9.65 -0.75 27.03
N LEU A 853 -8.63 -0.39 27.81
CA LEU A 853 -8.49 -0.77 29.23
C LEU A 853 -9.55 -0.08 30.10
N GLY A 854 -10.11 -0.82 31.06
CA GLY A 854 -11.07 -0.30 32.03
C GLY A 854 -10.41 0.42 33.21
N ARG A 855 -11.12 1.33 33.87
CA ARG A 855 -10.67 2.04 35.09
C ARG A 855 -10.34 1.09 36.24
N VAL A 856 -11.01 -0.07 36.31
CA VAL A 856 -10.71 -1.13 37.27
C VAL A 856 -9.31 -1.70 37.07
N GLU A 857 -8.92 -1.96 35.82
CA GLU A 857 -7.60 -2.48 35.44
C GLU A 857 -6.51 -1.43 35.66
N LEU A 858 -6.82 -0.16 35.41
CA LEU A 858 -5.90 0.96 35.69
C LEU A 858 -5.69 1.23 37.19
N ALA A 859 -6.59 0.72 38.06
CA ALA A 859 -6.53 0.89 39.51
C ALA A 859 -5.82 -0.28 40.22
N GLU A 860 -5.22 -1.23 39.48
CA GLU A 860 -4.49 -2.38 40.03
C GLU A 860 -3.41 -1.92 41.04
N GLY A 861 -3.42 -2.51 42.24
CA GLY A 861 -2.48 -2.17 43.31
C GLY A 861 -2.70 -0.81 43.98
N GLY A 862 -3.78 -0.09 43.61
CA GLY A 862 -4.14 1.23 44.13
C GLY A 862 -5.57 1.31 44.68
N THR A 863 -6.19 2.49 44.56
CA THR A 863 -7.55 2.75 45.04
C THR A 863 -8.48 3.18 43.90
N LEU A 864 -9.61 2.48 43.75
CA LEU A 864 -10.72 2.85 42.88
C LEU A 864 -11.77 3.63 43.68
N PHE A 865 -11.93 4.92 43.38
CA PHE A 865 -12.91 5.79 44.00
C PHE A 865 -14.15 5.95 43.09
N LEU A 866 -15.31 5.54 43.60
CA LEU A 866 -16.61 5.61 42.93
C LEU A 866 -17.42 6.76 43.53
N ASP A 867 -17.46 7.91 42.87
CA ASP A 867 -18.28 9.04 43.31
C ASP A 867 -19.72 8.92 42.76
N GLU A 868 -20.68 9.41 43.53
CA GLU A 868 -22.11 9.36 43.22
C GLU A 868 -22.63 7.94 42.92
N ILE A 869 -22.22 6.93 43.71
CA ILE A 869 -22.56 5.52 43.46
C ILE A 869 -24.08 5.26 43.38
N GLY A 870 -24.89 6.10 44.04
CA GLY A 870 -26.35 6.05 43.98
C GLY A 870 -26.97 6.43 42.62
N ASP A 871 -26.19 6.94 41.67
CA ASP A 871 -26.63 7.24 40.31
C ASP A 871 -26.32 6.12 39.29
N MET A 872 -25.71 5.03 39.74
CA MET A 872 -25.35 3.90 38.89
C MET A 872 -26.57 3.07 38.46
N ALA A 873 -26.63 2.66 37.19
CA ALA A 873 -27.69 1.78 36.68
C ALA A 873 -27.63 0.36 37.30
N LEU A 874 -28.79 -0.31 37.46
CA LEU A 874 -28.90 -1.65 38.07
C LEU A 874 -28.05 -2.73 37.37
N GLU A 875 -27.85 -2.61 36.06
CA GLU A 875 -27.04 -3.53 35.26
C GLU A 875 -25.55 -3.43 35.62
N THR A 876 -25.02 -2.20 35.68
CA THR A 876 -23.64 -1.91 36.11
C THR A 876 -23.41 -2.32 37.57
N GLN A 877 -24.41 -2.11 38.44
CA GLN A 877 -24.38 -2.54 39.85
C GLN A 877 -24.09 -4.05 39.98
N SER A 878 -24.65 -4.88 39.09
CA SER A 878 -24.42 -6.34 39.11
C SER A 878 -22.98 -6.74 38.76
N LYS A 879 -22.33 -6.00 37.85
CA LYS A 879 -20.92 -6.23 37.48
C LYS A 879 -19.97 -5.73 38.56
N LEU A 880 -20.30 -4.59 39.17
CA LEU A 880 -19.54 -4.05 40.30
C LEU A 880 -19.59 -4.97 41.52
N LEU A 881 -20.73 -5.61 41.78
CA LEU A 881 -20.86 -6.62 42.84
C LEU A 881 -19.86 -7.77 42.67
N ARG A 882 -19.71 -8.31 41.45
CA ARG A 882 -18.72 -9.36 41.16
C ARG A 882 -17.29 -8.92 41.43
N LEU A 883 -16.96 -7.66 41.10
CA LEU A 883 -15.65 -7.09 41.42
C LEU A 883 -15.42 -6.99 42.95
N LEU A 884 -16.44 -6.57 43.71
CA LEU A 884 -16.37 -6.42 45.17
C LEU A 884 -16.36 -7.77 45.93
N GLU A 885 -16.99 -8.80 45.39
CA GLU A 885 -17.08 -10.13 46.01
C GLU A 885 -15.89 -11.02 45.63
N GLU A 886 -15.56 -11.09 44.35
CA GLU A 886 -14.61 -12.07 43.80
C GLU A 886 -13.28 -11.43 43.35
N GLY A 887 -13.19 -10.10 43.29
CA GLY A 887 -12.06 -9.40 42.68
C GLY A 887 -11.99 -9.61 41.17
N ARG A 888 -13.10 -10.03 40.54
CA ARG A 888 -13.17 -10.44 39.14
C ARG A 888 -14.06 -9.53 38.31
N PHE A 889 -13.69 -9.32 37.06
CA PHE A 889 -14.48 -8.57 36.08
C PHE A 889 -14.25 -9.09 34.66
N GLU A 890 -15.15 -8.72 33.76
CA GLU A 890 -15.10 -9.05 32.33
C GLU A 890 -15.19 -7.77 31.52
N ARG A 891 -14.42 -7.69 30.43
CA ARG A 891 -14.54 -6.58 29.47
C ARG A 891 -15.81 -6.71 28.66
N ILE A 892 -16.36 -5.59 28.21
CA ILE A 892 -17.50 -5.62 27.29
C ILE A 892 -17.08 -6.28 25.99
N GLY A 893 -17.80 -7.33 25.58
CA GLY A 893 -17.52 -8.09 24.37
C GLY A 893 -16.51 -9.24 24.55
N SER A 894 -15.95 -9.43 25.75
CA SER A 894 -15.11 -10.58 26.10
C SER A 894 -15.82 -11.50 27.09
N SER A 895 -15.63 -12.81 26.93
CA SER A 895 -16.00 -13.82 27.93
C SER A 895 -14.83 -14.21 28.84
N GLU A 896 -13.68 -13.53 28.72
CA GLU A 896 -12.51 -13.77 29.55
C GLU A 896 -12.65 -13.07 30.91
N THR A 897 -12.75 -13.87 31.97
CA THR A 897 -12.76 -13.37 33.36
C THR A 897 -11.35 -12.97 33.79
N ARG A 898 -11.20 -11.72 34.25
CA ARG A 898 -9.95 -11.14 34.75
C ARG A 898 -10.05 -10.83 36.24
N THR A 899 -8.91 -10.75 36.92
CA THR A 899 -8.84 -10.36 38.33
C THR A 899 -8.11 -9.04 38.47
N ALA A 900 -8.65 -8.12 39.28
CA ALA A 900 -7.94 -6.91 39.69
C ALA A 900 -7.96 -6.76 41.20
N LYS A 901 -6.79 -6.55 41.81
CA LYS A 901 -6.65 -6.30 43.25
C LYS A 901 -6.58 -4.79 43.48
N THR A 902 -7.74 -4.19 43.76
CA THR A 902 -7.87 -2.74 44.03
C THR A 902 -8.65 -2.51 45.32
N ARG A 903 -8.33 -1.45 46.05
CA ARG A 903 -9.16 -1.00 47.19
C ARG A 903 -10.32 -0.16 46.65
N ILE A 904 -11.54 -0.47 47.07
CA ILE A 904 -12.73 0.28 46.62
C ILE A 904 -13.18 1.28 47.70
N VAL A 905 -13.40 2.52 47.29
CA VAL A 905 -13.97 3.59 48.12
C VAL A 905 -15.16 4.16 47.37
N ALA A 906 -16.33 4.24 48.00
CA ALA A 906 -17.54 4.75 47.36
C ALA A 906 -18.05 6.00 48.08
N ALA A 907 -18.66 6.93 47.35
CA ALA A 907 -19.29 8.13 47.92
C ALA A 907 -20.69 8.36 47.37
N THR A 908 -21.58 8.89 48.21
CA THR A 908 -22.96 9.22 47.83
C THR A 908 -23.51 10.39 48.65
N ASN A 909 -24.44 11.12 48.06
CA ASN A 909 -25.30 12.12 48.72
C ASN A 909 -26.76 11.64 48.86
N ARG A 910 -27.10 10.47 48.32
CA ARG A 910 -28.45 9.88 48.38
C ARG A 910 -28.55 8.87 49.52
N ASN A 911 -29.77 8.68 50.02
CA ASN A 911 -30.08 7.63 50.98
C ASN A 911 -30.21 6.28 50.24
N LEU A 912 -29.14 5.47 50.25
CA LEU A 912 -29.12 4.17 49.56
C LEU A 912 -30.13 3.17 50.17
N GLU A 913 -30.45 3.28 51.46
CA GLU A 913 -31.41 2.39 52.14
C GLU A 913 -32.84 2.62 51.61
N GLU A 914 -33.24 3.87 51.43
CA GLU A 914 -34.52 4.22 50.77
C GLU A 914 -34.55 3.76 49.31
N MET A 915 -33.42 3.86 48.59
CA MET A 915 -33.33 3.42 47.20
C MET A 915 -33.42 1.90 47.05
N VAL A 916 -32.94 1.13 48.03
CA VAL A 916 -33.14 -0.33 48.09
C VAL A 916 -34.63 -0.65 48.26
N ASN A 917 -35.31 0.02 49.20
CA ASN A 917 -36.75 -0.15 49.42
C ASN A 917 -37.59 0.24 48.20
N ALA A 918 -37.14 1.21 47.41
CA ALA A 918 -37.77 1.65 46.16
C ALA A 918 -37.39 0.79 44.93
N GLY A 919 -36.53 -0.23 45.09
CA GLY A 919 -36.05 -1.08 43.99
C GLY A 919 -35.09 -0.40 43.01
N ALA A 920 -34.58 0.79 43.33
CA ALA A 920 -33.66 1.57 42.49
C ALA A 920 -32.17 1.26 42.75
N PHE A 921 -31.87 0.53 43.83
CA PHE A 921 -30.52 0.08 44.17
C PHE A 921 -30.56 -1.36 44.67
N ARG A 922 -29.56 -2.18 44.34
CA ARG A 922 -29.56 -3.58 44.75
C ARG A 922 -29.18 -3.73 46.23
N GLU A 923 -29.96 -4.56 46.93
CA GLU A 923 -29.75 -4.85 48.35
C GLU A 923 -28.40 -5.53 48.64
N ASP A 924 -27.99 -6.48 47.80
CA ASP A 924 -26.71 -7.20 47.92
C ASP A 924 -25.48 -6.27 47.81
N LEU A 925 -25.48 -5.38 46.82
CA LEU A 925 -24.44 -4.38 46.63
C LEU A 925 -24.40 -3.36 47.78
N TYR A 926 -25.56 -2.96 48.29
CA TYR A 926 -25.64 -2.04 49.43
C TYR A 926 -24.93 -2.61 50.65
N TYR A 927 -25.22 -3.86 51.04
CA TYR A 927 -24.56 -4.48 52.20
C TYR A 927 -23.04 -4.59 52.02
N ARG A 928 -22.56 -4.84 50.80
CA ARG A 928 -21.13 -4.96 50.52
C ARG A 928 -20.39 -3.61 50.52
N LEU A 929 -21.04 -2.55 50.03
CA LEU A 929 -20.51 -1.19 50.08
C LEU A 929 -20.58 -0.60 51.49
N ASN A 930 -21.63 -0.91 52.24
CA ASN A 930 -21.87 -0.44 53.60
C ASN A 930 -21.03 -1.19 54.67
N ALA A 931 -19.87 -1.73 54.29
CA ALA A 931 -18.96 -2.43 55.20
C ALA A 931 -18.37 -1.48 56.26
N PHE A 932 -18.13 -0.21 55.90
CA PHE A 932 -17.75 0.83 56.85
C PHE A 932 -18.31 2.20 56.41
N PRO A 933 -19.52 2.57 56.89
CA PRO A 933 -20.10 3.88 56.60
C PRO A 933 -19.41 5.00 57.37
N MET A 934 -19.07 6.08 56.66
CA MET A 934 -18.53 7.29 57.22
C MET A 934 -19.37 8.50 56.80
N TYR A 935 -19.95 9.20 57.77
CA TYR A 935 -20.72 10.41 57.50
C TYR A 935 -19.84 11.66 57.62
N LEU A 936 -19.74 12.42 56.54
CA LEU A 936 -19.03 13.70 56.50
C LEU A 936 -20.05 14.84 56.71
N PRO A 937 -20.01 15.55 57.85
CA PRO A 937 -21.06 16.49 58.23
C PRO A 937 -21.10 17.73 57.31
N PRO A 938 -22.30 18.30 57.08
CA PRO A 938 -22.47 19.53 56.33
C PRO A 938 -21.85 20.72 57.07
N LEU A 939 -21.50 21.77 56.33
CA LEU A 939 -20.77 22.94 56.85
C LEU A 939 -21.52 23.65 57.99
N ARG A 940 -22.87 23.65 57.95
CA ARG A 940 -23.73 24.21 59.01
C ARG A 940 -23.62 23.52 60.37
N GLU A 941 -23.15 22.27 60.42
CA GLU A 941 -22.92 21.51 61.65
C GLU A 941 -21.49 21.69 62.19
N ARG A 942 -20.62 22.35 61.41
CA ARG A 942 -19.22 22.67 61.75
C ARG A 942 -18.90 24.14 61.51
N LYS A 943 -19.73 25.05 62.06
CA LYS A 943 -19.60 26.50 61.85
C LYS A 943 -18.27 27.09 62.33
N GLU A 944 -17.60 26.44 63.27
CA GLU A 944 -16.25 26.78 63.76
C GLU A 944 -15.19 26.72 62.65
N ASP A 945 -15.36 25.83 61.66
CA ASP A 945 -14.41 25.62 60.56
C ASP A 945 -14.54 26.68 59.45
N ILE A 946 -15.64 27.44 59.42
CA ILE A 946 -15.93 28.43 58.37
C ILE A 946 -14.84 29.51 58.31
N LEU A 947 -14.34 29.96 59.47
CA LEU A 947 -13.33 31.00 59.52
C LEU A 947 -12.00 30.54 58.91
N GLU A 948 -11.51 29.36 59.29
CA GLU A 948 -10.27 28.80 58.76
C GLU A 948 -10.37 28.50 57.26
N LEU A 949 -11.51 27.95 56.82
CA LEU A 949 -11.78 27.69 55.41
C LEU A 949 -11.83 28.98 54.59
N ALA A 950 -12.51 30.02 55.10
CA ALA A 950 -12.60 31.31 54.44
C ALA A 950 -11.22 31.99 54.31
N GLU A 951 -10.41 31.96 55.38
CA GLU A 951 -9.04 32.49 55.36
C GLU A 951 -8.14 31.72 54.39
N TYR A 952 -8.26 30.39 54.35
CA TYR A 952 -7.52 29.55 53.41
C TYR A 952 -7.89 29.84 51.95
N PHE A 953 -9.18 29.83 51.60
CA PHE A 953 -9.62 30.08 50.22
C PHE A 953 -9.28 31.51 49.78
N LYS A 954 -9.40 32.48 50.69
CA LYS A 954 -8.99 33.86 50.46
C LYS A 954 -7.49 33.96 50.13
N THR A 955 -6.65 33.37 50.97
CA THR A 955 -5.18 33.41 50.81
C THR A 955 -4.75 32.71 49.53
N ARG A 956 -5.31 31.53 49.25
CA ARG A 956 -5.03 30.76 48.03
C ARG A 956 -5.41 31.54 46.77
N MET A 957 -6.60 32.15 46.76
CA MET A 957 -7.08 32.92 45.60
C MET A 957 -6.32 34.25 45.41
N ALA A 958 -6.00 34.94 46.51
CA ALA A 958 -5.20 36.18 46.47
C ALA A 958 -3.78 35.91 45.91
N THR A 959 -3.16 34.81 46.33
CA THR A 959 -1.85 34.36 45.82
C THR A 959 -1.91 34.03 44.34
N HIS A 960 -2.95 33.30 43.90
CA HIS A 960 -3.13 32.93 42.49
C HIS A 960 -3.34 34.15 41.57
N LEU A 961 -4.02 35.19 42.05
CA LEU A 961 -4.28 36.43 41.31
C LEU A 961 -3.18 37.49 41.48
N GLY A 962 -2.13 37.23 42.26
CA GLY A 962 -1.07 38.20 42.56
C GLY A 962 -1.56 39.47 43.28
N LYS A 963 -2.71 39.41 43.97
CA LYS A 963 -3.30 40.54 44.70
C LYS A 963 -2.82 40.56 46.16
N GLN A 964 -2.78 41.74 46.77
CA GLN A 964 -2.58 41.85 48.22
C GLN A 964 -3.74 41.16 48.96
N ILE A 965 -3.41 40.40 50.02
CA ILE A 965 -4.36 39.62 50.80
C ILE A 965 -5.32 40.58 51.52
N ALA A 966 -6.59 40.58 51.12
CA ALA A 966 -7.61 41.43 51.73
C ALA A 966 -7.91 41.01 53.18
N LEU A 967 -8.22 41.97 54.05
CA LEU A 967 -8.60 41.70 55.45
C LEU A 967 -10.08 41.26 55.52
N LEU A 968 -10.35 40.14 56.22
CA LEU A 968 -11.70 39.74 56.63
C LEU A 968 -12.00 40.42 57.96
N LYS A 969 -12.92 41.40 57.97
CA LYS A 969 -13.33 42.06 59.21
C LYS A 969 -14.20 41.13 60.08
N PRO A 970 -14.24 41.34 61.41
CA PRO A 970 -15.13 40.60 62.31
C PRO A 970 -16.60 40.59 61.85
N GLU A 971 -17.09 41.71 61.32
CA GLU A 971 -18.47 41.83 60.81
C GLU A 971 -18.76 40.85 59.65
N ILE A 972 -17.77 40.57 58.81
CA ILE A 972 -17.88 39.64 57.68
C ILE A 972 -17.85 38.20 58.17
N ILE A 973 -17.04 37.90 59.18
CA ILE A 973 -16.94 36.57 59.79
C ILE A 973 -18.29 36.19 60.43
N GLU A 974 -18.95 37.13 61.12
CA GLU A 974 -20.29 36.92 61.67
C GLU A 974 -21.33 36.61 60.58
N VAL A 975 -21.28 37.32 59.45
CA VAL A 975 -22.16 37.04 58.30
C VAL A 975 -21.91 35.64 57.74
N LEU A 976 -20.64 35.26 57.53
CA LEU A 976 -20.27 33.94 57.03
C LEU A 976 -20.68 32.81 58.00
N GLN A 977 -20.61 33.02 59.31
CA GLN A 977 -21.04 32.03 60.31
C GLN A 977 -22.56 31.96 60.47
N SER A 978 -23.27 33.05 60.21
CA SER A 978 -24.74 33.10 60.31
C SER A 978 -25.47 32.42 59.15
N TYR A 979 -24.81 32.27 57.99
CA TYR A 979 -25.37 31.63 56.80
C TYR A 979 -25.27 30.10 56.89
N ASP A 980 -26.28 29.40 56.37
CA ASP A 980 -26.41 27.94 56.52
C ASP A 980 -25.73 27.13 55.41
N TRP A 981 -25.15 27.79 54.39
CA TRP A 981 -24.33 27.17 53.33
C TRP A 981 -24.97 25.91 52.70
N PRO A 982 -26.12 26.03 52.01
CA PRO A 982 -26.80 24.90 51.37
C PRO A 982 -25.93 24.14 50.34
N GLY A 983 -24.95 24.80 49.71
CA GLY A 983 -23.93 24.18 48.84
C GLY A 983 -22.62 23.82 49.56
N ASN A 984 -22.62 23.85 50.89
CA ASN A 984 -21.53 23.45 51.78
C ASN A 984 -20.19 24.15 51.46
N VAL A 985 -19.06 23.46 51.59
CA VAL A 985 -17.72 24.03 51.42
C VAL A 985 -17.50 24.55 50.00
N ARG A 986 -18.12 23.93 49.00
CA ARG A 986 -18.06 24.39 47.60
C ARG A 986 -18.71 25.77 47.39
N GLU A 987 -19.84 26.03 48.05
CA GLU A 987 -20.48 27.35 48.02
C GLU A 987 -19.67 28.40 48.79
N LEU A 988 -19.09 28.03 49.94
CA LEU A 988 -18.18 28.90 50.69
C LEU A 988 -16.96 29.28 49.85
N GLU A 989 -16.31 28.29 49.22
CA GLU A 989 -15.17 28.50 48.33
C GLU A 989 -15.52 29.47 47.20
N HIS A 990 -16.58 29.21 46.44
CA HIS A 990 -16.99 30.08 45.34
C HIS A 990 -17.36 31.49 45.81
N THR A 991 -18.02 31.61 46.96
CA THR A 991 -18.42 32.90 47.54
C THR A 991 -17.19 33.74 47.92
N ILE A 992 -16.20 33.14 48.57
CA ILE A 992 -14.95 33.81 48.96
C ILE A 992 -14.10 34.14 47.74
N GLN A 993 -13.97 33.22 46.77
CA GLN A 993 -13.25 33.46 45.53
C GLN A 993 -13.84 34.64 44.75
N ARG A 994 -15.17 34.67 44.60
CA ARG A 994 -15.88 35.78 43.96
C ARG A 994 -15.67 37.09 44.72
N ALA A 995 -15.72 37.06 46.04
CA ALA A 995 -15.46 38.24 46.86
C ALA A 995 -14.05 38.80 46.67
N VAL A 996 -13.01 37.94 46.59
CA VAL A 996 -11.62 38.35 46.31
C VAL A 996 -11.45 38.93 44.89
N VAL A 997 -12.20 38.43 43.91
CA VAL A 997 -12.20 38.97 42.54
C VAL A 997 -12.84 40.36 42.48
N LEU A 998 -14.02 40.52 43.10
CA LEU A 998 -14.81 41.76 43.08
C LEU A 998 -14.24 42.86 43.99
N CYS A 999 -13.47 42.49 45.00
CA CYS A 999 -12.82 43.43 45.92
C CYS A 999 -11.86 44.36 45.16
N SER A 1000 -12.18 45.65 45.18
CA SER A 1000 -11.42 46.73 44.52
C SER A 1000 -10.45 47.45 45.49
N GLU A 1001 -10.62 47.24 46.80
CA GLU A 1001 -9.79 47.80 47.88
C GLU A 1001 -9.08 46.67 48.67
N SER A 1002 -8.31 46.98 49.71
CA SER A 1002 -7.62 45.99 50.57
C SER A 1002 -8.53 45.27 51.59
N GLN A 1003 -9.86 45.38 51.46
CA GLN A 1003 -10.84 44.88 52.43
C GLN A 1003 -12.10 44.33 51.75
N ILE A 1004 -12.50 43.09 52.09
CA ILE A 1004 -13.74 42.47 51.61
C ILE A 1004 -14.93 43.07 52.36
N ARG A 1005 -15.92 43.61 51.63
CA ARG A 1005 -17.17 44.17 52.21
C ARG A 1005 -18.33 43.19 52.04
N GLU A 1006 -19.39 43.36 52.84
CA GLU A 1006 -20.57 42.47 52.83
C GLU A 1006 -21.23 42.38 51.44
N ARG A 1007 -21.25 43.50 50.71
CA ARG A 1007 -21.77 43.58 49.33
C ARG A 1007 -21.01 42.70 48.33
N ASP A 1008 -19.74 42.39 48.59
CA ASP A 1008 -18.86 41.64 47.68
C ASP A 1008 -19.10 40.11 47.81
N LEU A 1009 -19.70 39.66 48.92
CA LEU A 1009 -20.10 38.27 49.14
C LEU A 1009 -21.32 37.88 48.30
N GLY A 1010 -22.18 38.84 47.93
CA GLY A 1010 -23.39 38.60 47.15
C GLY A 1010 -24.46 37.78 47.88
N LEU A 1011 -24.44 37.75 49.22
CA LEU A 1011 -25.43 37.08 50.07
C LEU A 1011 -26.65 37.98 50.31
N TYR A 1012 -27.36 38.39 49.24
CA TYR A 1012 -28.59 39.18 49.38
C TYR A 1012 -29.81 38.28 49.59
N GLY A 1013 -30.35 38.27 50.82
CA GLY A 1013 -31.66 37.68 51.14
C GLY A 1013 -31.65 36.55 52.16
N SER A 1014 -31.20 36.79 53.40
CA SER A 1014 -31.63 35.98 54.57
C SER A 1014 -31.32 36.67 55.92
N ARG A 1015 -31.73 37.94 56.08
CA ARG A 1015 -31.86 38.57 57.40
C ARG A 1015 -33.32 38.99 57.59
N ILE A 1016 -34.14 38.05 58.01
CA ILE A 1016 -35.33 38.33 58.85
C ILE A 1016 -35.33 37.28 59.97
N LYS A 1017 -34.59 37.58 61.04
CA LYS A 1017 -34.98 37.16 62.39
C LYS A 1017 -35.30 38.45 63.12
N ASP A 1018 -36.58 38.80 63.13
CA ASP A 1018 -37.11 39.74 64.11
C ASP A 1018 -38.00 38.96 65.08
N THR A 1019 -37.68 39.13 66.34
CA THR A 1019 -38.28 38.48 67.51
C THR A 1019 -39.55 39.21 67.94
N GLY A 1020 -40.66 38.47 68.03
CA GLY A 1020 -41.70 38.63 69.06
C GLY A 1020 -42.82 39.67 68.83
N HIS A 1021 -44.01 39.23 68.43
CA HIS A 1021 -45.21 39.14 69.29
C HIS A 1021 -46.49 38.71 68.53
N GLY A 1022 -47.06 37.59 69.00
CA GLY A 1022 -48.50 37.32 69.23
C GLY A 1022 -49.58 37.69 68.21
N GLU A 1023 -50.04 36.65 67.50
CA GLU A 1023 -51.37 36.40 66.91
C GLU A 1023 -52.53 37.38 67.21
N GLN A 1024 -53.08 38.02 66.17
CA GLN A 1024 -54.36 37.61 65.54
C GLN A 1024 -54.68 38.52 64.33
N THR A 1025 -54.50 37.91 63.16
CA THR A 1025 -55.20 37.98 61.88
C THR A 1025 -56.38 38.95 61.75
N LEU A 1026 -56.32 39.85 60.76
CA LEU A 1026 -57.35 40.01 59.72
C LEU A 1026 -56.91 40.92 58.54
N SER A 1027 -56.97 40.32 57.34
CA SER A 1027 -57.31 40.88 56.02
C SER A 1027 -56.23 41.48 55.06
N ALA A 1028 -56.12 40.78 53.90
CA ALA A 1028 -55.89 41.20 52.51
C ALA A 1028 -54.53 41.83 52.11
N SER A 1029 -53.83 41.47 51.02
CA SER A 1029 -54.12 40.62 49.84
C SER A 1029 -52.86 40.43 48.95
N GLN A 1030 -52.70 39.21 48.39
CA GLN A 1030 -52.11 38.79 47.09
C GLN A 1030 -50.56 38.67 46.87
N ASP A 1031 -50.10 37.42 47.06
CA ASP A 1031 -49.39 36.50 46.15
C ASP A 1031 -48.23 36.99 45.25
N ARG A 1032 -47.01 36.50 45.58
CA ARG A 1032 -45.92 36.30 44.61
C ARG A 1032 -45.66 34.80 44.45
N GLU A 1033 -46.09 34.24 43.32
CA GLU A 1033 -45.82 32.87 42.88
C GLU A 1033 -44.32 32.63 42.66
N VAL A 1034 -43.81 31.52 43.20
CA VAL A 1034 -42.50 30.98 42.85
C VAL A 1034 -42.65 30.21 41.54
N VAL A 1035 -42.12 30.79 40.46
CA VAL A 1035 -42.25 30.28 39.09
C VAL A 1035 -41.11 29.31 38.78
N SER A 1036 -41.42 28.19 38.11
CA SER A 1036 -40.43 27.17 37.75
C SER A 1036 -39.34 27.71 36.80
N LEU A 1037 -38.14 27.15 36.86
CA LEU A 1037 -37.00 27.50 35.98
C LEU A 1037 -37.35 27.41 34.48
N ALA A 1038 -38.20 26.45 34.09
CA ALA A 1038 -38.66 26.29 32.72
C ALA A 1038 -39.60 27.43 32.27
N GLU A 1039 -40.39 27.98 33.19
CA GLU A 1039 -41.34 29.06 32.92
C GLU A 1039 -40.63 30.43 32.93
N LEU A 1040 -39.58 30.58 33.73
CA LEU A 1040 -38.64 31.71 33.67
C LEU A 1040 -37.85 31.72 32.34
N GLU A 1041 -37.34 30.57 31.90
CA GLU A 1041 -36.66 30.42 30.60
C GLU A 1041 -37.64 30.69 29.43
N ARG A 1042 -38.89 30.24 29.54
CA ARG A 1042 -39.95 30.52 28.56
C ARG A 1042 -40.28 32.01 28.47
N ARG A 1043 -40.46 32.71 29.59
CA ARG A 1043 -40.71 34.16 29.60
C ARG A 1043 -39.54 34.95 29.04
N HIS A 1044 -38.32 34.61 29.42
CA HIS A 1044 -37.14 35.30 28.92
C HIS A 1044 -36.95 35.16 27.39
N ILE A 1045 -37.27 33.99 26.83
CA ILE A 1045 -37.27 33.77 25.38
C ILE A 1045 -38.40 34.54 24.70
N LEU A 1046 -39.59 34.65 25.30
CA LEU A 1046 -40.71 35.44 24.77
C LEU A 1046 -40.41 36.95 24.78
N ASP A 1047 -39.82 37.47 25.86
CA ASP A 1047 -39.44 38.89 25.96
C ASP A 1047 -38.37 39.26 24.91
N ALA A 1048 -37.41 38.37 24.65
CA ALA A 1048 -36.40 38.56 23.61
C ALA A 1048 -36.98 38.48 22.18
N LEU A 1049 -38.03 37.68 21.98
CA LEU A 1049 -38.76 37.64 20.71
C LEU A 1049 -39.60 38.90 20.51
N GLU A 1050 -40.29 39.41 21.53
CA GLU A 1050 -41.04 40.67 21.45
C GLU A 1050 -40.13 41.88 21.20
N ALA A 1051 -39.00 41.96 21.92
CA ALA A 1051 -38.02 43.05 21.74
C ALA A 1051 -37.38 43.07 20.34
N THR A 1052 -37.45 41.95 19.61
CA THR A 1052 -36.91 41.82 18.24
C THR A 1052 -38.01 41.68 17.18
N ASN A 1053 -39.27 41.98 17.52
CA ASN A 1053 -40.43 41.85 16.63
C ASN A 1053 -40.53 40.45 15.99
N TYR A 1054 -40.29 39.41 16.79
CA TYR A 1054 -40.34 38.00 16.44
C TYR A 1054 -39.34 37.57 15.35
N LEU A 1055 -38.34 38.40 15.06
CA LEU A 1055 -37.27 38.09 14.13
C LEU A 1055 -36.23 37.15 14.79
N ILE A 1056 -36.16 35.89 14.36
CA ILE A 1056 -35.28 34.90 15.01
C ILE A 1056 -33.82 34.99 14.50
N LYS A 1057 -33.62 35.28 13.21
CA LYS A 1057 -32.32 35.19 12.52
C LYS A 1057 -31.90 36.56 11.98
N GLY A 1058 -30.59 36.83 11.96
CA GLY A 1058 -30.00 38.06 11.42
C GLY A 1058 -29.32 38.92 12.51
N PRO A 1059 -28.74 40.08 12.13
CA PRO A 1059 -27.97 40.92 13.05
C PRO A 1059 -28.77 41.46 14.25
N ARG A 1060 -30.09 41.61 14.07
CA ARG A 1060 -31.05 42.09 15.08
C ARG A 1060 -32.01 40.98 15.58
N GLY A 1061 -31.68 39.71 15.35
CA GLY A 1061 -32.57 38.60 15.71
C GLY A 1061 -32.42 38.14 17.16
N ALA A 1062 -33.50 37.58 17.72
CA ALA A 1062 -33.57 37.08 19.11
C ALA A 1062 -32.44 36.11 19.47
N ALA A 1063 -32.00 35.27 18.53
CA ALA A 1063 -30.90 34.33 18.74
C ALA A 1063 -29.58 35.03 19.07
N LYS A 1064 -29.30 36.17 18.42
CA LYS A 1064 -28.09 36.96 18.68
C LYS A 1064 -28.20 37.73 19.99
N LEU A 1065 -29.39 38.22 20.34
CA LEU A 1065 -29.65 38.92 21.60
C LEU A 1065 -29.53 37.98 22.81
N LEU A 1066 -29.95 36.72 22.65
CA LEU A 1066 -29.80 35.65 23.64
C LEU A 1066 -28.45 34.92 23.56
N SER A 1067 -27.53 35.34 22.68
CA SER A 1067 -26.21 34.74 22.46
C SER A 1067 -26.21 33.22 22.20
N VAL A 1068 -27.22 32.73 21.48
CA VAL A 1068 -27.36 31.31 21.10
C VAL A 1068 -27.46 31.12 19.59
N PRO A 1069 -26.98 29.99 19.03
CA PRO A 1069 -27.20 29.69 17.62
C PRO A 1069 -28.70 29.62 17.29
N PRO A 1070 -29.16 30.11 16.11
CA PRO A 1070 -30.58 30.09 15.76
C PRO A 1070 -31.22 28.69 15.84
N SER A 1071 -30.48 27.65 15.45
CA SER A 1071 -30.90 26.24 15.56
C SER A 1071 -31.19 25.81 17.00
N THR A 1072 -30.40 26.29 17.96
CA THR A 1072 -30.57 26.01 19.39
C THR A 1072 -31.78 26.76 19.95
N LEU A 1073 -32.01 28.00 19.51
CA LEU A 1073 -33.20 28.75 19.89
C LEU A 1073 -34.48 28.08 19.36
N TYR A 1074 -34.50 27.60 18.11
CA TYR A 1074 -35.63 26.80 17.59
C TYR A 1074 -35.88 25.53 18.39
N GLY A 1075 -34.81 24.82 18.77
CA GLY A 1075 -34.91 23.62 19.61
C GLY A 1075 -35.51 23.93 20.98
N LYS A 1076 -35.05 25.01 21.63
CA LYS A 1076 -35.58 25.49 22.92
C LYS A 1076 -37.03 25.95 22.83
N MET A 1077 -37.39 26.71 21.80
CA MET A 1077 -38.78 27.13 21.54
C MET A 1077 -39.70 25.93 21.34
N LYS A 1078 -39.26 24.91 20.60
CA LYS A 1078 -40.04 23.67 20.36
C LYS A 1078 -40.21 22.86 21.65
N ARG A 1079 -39.16 22.73 22.46
CA ARG A 1079 -39.18 22.03 23.76
C ARG A 1079 -40.06 22.73 24.79
N LEU A 1080 -40.06 24.06 24.79
CA LEU A 1080 -40.85 24.88 25.70
C LEU A 1080 -42.26 25.19 25.17
N GLY A 1081 -42.66 24.67 24.01
CA GLY A 1081 -44.01 24.81 23.46
C GLY A 1081 -44.36 26.21 22.93
N ILE A 1082 -43.38 27.00 22.47
CA ILE A 1082 -43.57 28.33 21.88
C ILE A 1082 -43.79 28.17 20.36
N LYS A 1083 -44.99 28.54 19.86
CA LYS A 1083 -45.34 28.49 18.43
C LYS A 1083 -45.43 29.89 17.84
N LEU A 1084 -44.80 30.11 16.68
CA LEU A 1084 -44.95 31.34 15.90
C LEU A 1084 -46.19 31.23 14.99
N ASN A 1085 -47.05 32.25 14.99
CA ASN A 1085 -48.20 32.30 14.09
C ASN A 1085 -47.75 32.76 12.69
N PRO A 1086 -48.20 32.16 11.57
CA PRO A 1086 -47.64 32.41 10.23
C PRO A 1086 -48.07 33.72 9.55
N ARG A 1087 -48.59 34.71 10.30
CA ARG A 1087 -49.19 35.94 9.74
C ARG A 1087 -48.61 37.25 10.29
N GLN A 1088 -47.40 37.23 10.84
CA GLN A 1088 -46.66 38.44 11.21
C GLN A 1088 -45.29 38.46 10.55
#